data_AF-A0A928CUH0-F1
#
_entry.id   AF-A0A928CUH0-F1
#
_cell.length_a   1.000
_cell.length_b   1.000
_cell.length_c   1.000
_cell.angle_alpha   90.00
_cell.angle_beta   90.00
_cell.angle_gamma   90.00
#
_symmetry.space_group_name_H-M   'P 1'
#
loop_
_entity.id
_entity.type
_entity.pdbx_description
1 polymer ?
#
loop_
_entity_poly.entity_id
_entity_poly.type
_entity_poly.pdbx_seq_one_letter_code
_entity_poly.pdbx_strand_id
1 'polypeptide(L)'
;MIRNIQDYPSIQDAINAADPCDVVRIPPGRHEAGTLLLKSHLTLRLDPQAVLAASPDLSRYSHVDWARVSQCGQICLLGGHDLEDVSIEGDGIIEGNGHLFWENYQEKKIPHSMIWGIDFFKPGELRPKLLYFVNCRDLRIRGITIRNAPFYTIHALGCDQLEIDHVTVRNNRRGPNTDILDIDCCADVRITNCDLDGGDDAVAVKSDIAMLGRDKVCERLQISNNRLSSTCCGIRVGFEGDGEIRDLLFTDNIVYDTNKCIDILSIARKARGIRHGARISNLIFSNCLLRNVRRAVHVWSGADEGEKNEYGGFIRHLLFSGIFADCSDASFAGGIAVSDLTFRDIRFTFHRDLAQYIGQAPVTMTNVWGRGYLEQPLSFHGVNPRLENVVCEPQPGFRMFSREFEEKKLVSSVDGTSQRYFVRHGKAGNPCFIILHGHGSLGDQLITRPDTAKRWTKFLIEQDFSIISPDLRGNAWMSEAAIRDLTDIIAAEKPILAWDKLFLTAGSMGGTGAFIFAARHPELLDGIAAFGAATNLETYLEWLKTQEKPILQEIARAIEKNHPTEAIRKNASVCLHAENLSMPIWYLHGGADEIIPPEQAHTFAKIMHGRTNFHFREIPGGNHDSPLPCYAETVKELLKGKR
;
A
#
# COMPACT_ATOMS: atom_id res chain seq x y z
N MET A 1 -27.57 -25.21 -37.00
CA MET A 1 -28.90 -25.47 -36.39
C MET A 1 -28.85 -25.18 -34.89
N ILE A 2 -29.99 -25.00 -34.23
CA ILE A 2 -30.06 -24.87 -32.76
C ILE A 2 -30.49 -26.22 -32.18
N ARG A 3 -29.73 -26.76 -31.22
CA ARG A 3 -30.01 -27.99 -30.48
C ARG A 3 -30.33 -27.63 -29.03
N ASN A 4 -31.57 -27.81 -28.62
CA ASN A 4 -31.95 -27.58 -27.22
C ASN A 4 -31.54 -28.79 -26.39
N ILE A 5 -30.89 -28.57 -25.25
CA ILE A 5 -30.46 -29.68 -24.38
C ILE A 5 -31.64 -30.55 -23.88
N GLN A 6 -32.87 -30.02 -23.89
CA GLN A 6 -34.08 -30.75 -23.49
C GLN A 6 -34.46 -31.87 -24.47
N ASP A 7 -33.94 -31.82 -25.70
CA ASP A 7 -34.21 -32.82 -26.75
C ASP A 7 -33.27 -34.03 -26.64
N TYR A 8 -32.38 -34.06 -25.64
CA TYR A 8 -31.33 -35.06 -25.47
C TYR A 8 -31.33 -35.63 -24.04
N PRO A 9 -30.85 -36.88 -23.82
CA PRO A 9 -30.78 -37.49 -22.49
C PRO A 9 -29.86 -36.73 -21.52
N SER A 10 -28.85 -36.05 -22.04
CA SER A 10 -27.92 -35.22 -21.27
C SER A 10 -27.39 -34.04 -22.09
N ILE A 11 -26.80 -33.07 -21.41
CA ILE A 11 -26.13 -31.93 -22.07
C ILE A 11 -24.96 -32.43 -22.94
N GLN A 12 -24.20 -33.42 -22.47
CA GLN A 12 -23.10 -33.99 -23.25
C GLN A 12 -23.61 -34.68 -24.52
N ASP A 13 -24.76 -35.35 -24.47
CA ASP A 13 -25.36 -35.96 -25.67
C ASP A 13 -25.78 -34.90 -26.70
N ALA A 14 -26.30 -33.76 -26.25
CA ALA A 14 -26.59 -32.63 -27.13
C ALA A 14 -25.32 -32.08 -27.81
N ILE A 15 -24.22 -31.96 -27.05
CA ILE A 15 -22.92 -31.55 -27.58
C ILE A 15 -22.38 -32.58 -28.57
N ASN A 16 -22.44 -33.87 -28.22
CA ASN A 16 -21.98 -34.96 -29.08
C ASN A 16 -22.76 -35.00 -30.40
N ALA A 17 -24.07 -34.76 -30.36
CA ALA A 17 -24.93 -34.77 -31.53
C ALA A 17 -24.77 -33.55 -32.45
N ALA A 18 -24.18 -32.44 -31.98
CA ALA A 18 -24.04 -31.21 -32.75
C ALA A 18 -23.23 -31.36 -34.05
N ASP A 19 -23.63 -30.75 -35.15
CA ASP A 19 -22.79 -30.67 -36.35
C ASP A 19 -21.92 -29.40 -36.28
N PRO A 20 -20.84 -29.28 -37.08
CA PRO A 20 -20.09 -28.03 -37.17
C PRO A 20 -21.00 -26.83 -37.45
N CYS A 21 -20.75 -25.72 -36.77
CA CYS A 21 -21.54 -24.49 -36.74
C CYS A 21 -22.92 -24.61 -36.04
N ASP A 22 -23.22 -25.72 -35.35
CA ASP A 22 -24.42 -25.80 -34.53
C ASP A 22 -24.28 -25.00 -33.22
N VAL A 23 -25.45 -24.55 -32.74
CA VAL A 23 -25.62 -23.91 -31.44
C VAL A 23 -26.25 -24.91 -30.49
N VAL A 24 -25.55 -25.32 -29.44
CA VAL A 24 -26.13 -26.06 -28.32
C VAL A 24 -26.68 -25.05 -27.33
N ARG A 25 -28.00 -25.07 -27.13
CA ARG A 25 -28.73 -24.09 -26.33
C ARG A 25 -29.10 -24.66 -24.97
N ILE A 26 -28.66 -23.99 -23.91
CA ILE A 26 -29.09 -24.19 -22.52
C ILE A 26 -30.24 -23.21 -22.24
N PRO A 27 -31.50 -23.68 -22.15
CA PRO A 27 -32.67 -22.82 -21.95
C PRO A 27 -32.80 -22.36 -20.49
N PRO A 28 -33.72 -21.42 -20.19
CA PRO A 28 -34.02 -21.01 -18.82
C PRO A 28 -34.23 -22.18 -17.86
N GLY A 29 -33.75 -22.04 -16.63
CA GLY A 29 -33.79 -23.08 -15.60
C GLY A 29 -32.40 -23.51 -15.11
N ARG A 30 -32.37 -24.31 -14.05
CA ARG A 30 -31.12 -24.83 -13.47
C ARG A 30 -30.82 -26.22 -14.02
N HIS A 31 -29.65 -26.36 -14.64
CA HIS A 31 -29.16 -27.58 -15.26
C HIS A 31 -27.84 -27.97 -14.61
N GLU A 32 -27.81 -29.10 -13.92
CA GLU A 32 -26.63 -29.55 -13.19
C GLU A 32 -25.83 -30.55 -14.01
N ALA A 33 -24.52 -30.35 -14.10
CA ALA A 33 -23.60 -31.20 -14.84
C ALA A 33 -22.30 -31.47 -14.06
N GLY A 34 -21.71 -32.64 -14.32
CA GLY A 34 -20.30 -32.87 -14.08
C GLY A 34 -19.48 -32.37 -15.27
N THR A 35 -18.51 -33.13 -15.76
CA THR A 35 -17.67 -32.68 -16.89
C THR A 35 -18.44 -32.63 -18.21
N LEU A 36 -18.34 -31.49 -18.90
CA LEU A 36 -18.83 -31.26 -20.25
C LEU A 36 -17.65 -30.96 -21.18
N LEU A 37 -17.48 -31.79 -22.20
CA LEU A 37 -16.43 -31.69 -23.20
C LEU A 37 -16.98 -31.09 -24.48
N LEU A 38 -16.49 -29.91 -24.86
CA LEU A 38 -16.84 -29.24 -26.11
C LEU A 38 -16.09 -29.86 -27.30
N LYS A 39 -16.50 -29.46 -28.50
CA LYS A 39 -15.85 -29.83 -29.77
C LYS A 39 -15.71 -28.62 -30.68
N SER A 40 -14.85 -28.72 -31.68
CA SER A 40 -14.60 -27.65 -32.65
C SER A 40 -15.85 -27.23 -33.41
N HIS A 41 -15.88 -25.98 -33.86
CA HIS A 41 -16.98 -25.36 -34.62
C HIS A 41 -18.31 -25.42 -33.87
N LEU A 42 -18.31 -25.10 -32.58
CA LEU A 42 -19.49 -25.20 -31.73
C LEU A 42 -19.75 -23.88 -31.00
N THR A 43 -21.02 -23.49 -30.93
CA THR A 43 -21.47 -22.46 -30.00
C THR A 43 -22.27 -23.07 -28.86
N LEU A 44 -21.84 -22.91 -27.62
CA LEU A 44 -22.64 -23.17 -26.43
C LEU A 44 -23.31 -21.87 -25.99
N ARG A 45 -24.63 -21.78 -26.12
CA ARG A 45 -25.42 -20.59 -25.75
C ARG A 45 -26.21 -20.81 -24.47
N LEU A 46 -25.99 -19.95 -23.47
CA LEU A 46 -26.78 -19.91 -22.25
C LEU A 46 -27.80 -18.77 -22.36
N ASP A 47 -29.07 -19.14 -22.45
CA ASP A 47 -30.15 -18.16 -22.53
C ASP A 47 -30.29 -17.34 -21.23
N PRO A 48 -30.93 -16.16 -21.27
CA PRO A 48 -31.31 -15.44 -20.06
C PRO A 48 -32.02 -16.35 -19.06
N GLN A 49 -31.66 -16.28 -17.78
CA GLN A 49 -32.17 -17.13 -16.69
C GLN A 49 -31.78 -18.62 -16.78
N ALA A 50 -30.94 -19.04 -17.73
CA ALA A 50 -30.30 -20.33 -17.68
C ALA A 50 -29.22 -20.35 -16.57
N VAL A 51 -29.12 -21.45 -15.83
CA VAL A 51 -28.06 -21.70 -14.85
C VAL A 51 -27.44 -23.06 -15.13
N LEU A 52 -26.22 -23.08 -15.66
CA LEU A 52 -25.40 -24.29 -15.74
C LEU A 52 -24.61 -24.44 -14.44
N ALA A 53 -24.92 -25.46 -13.63
CA ALA A 53 -24.35 -25.64 -12.30
C ALA A 53 -23.40 -26.82 -12.21
N ALA A 54 -22.24 -26.61 -11.57
CA ALA A 54 -21.30 -27.66 -11.18
C ALA A 54 -21.95 -28.60 -10.16
N SER A 55 -22.06 -29.89 -10.50
CA SER A 55 -22.55 -30.92 -9.60
C SER A 55 -21.70 -31.03 -8.33
N PRO A 56 -22.30 -31.18 -7.13
CA PRO A 56 -21.52 -31.55 -5.93
C PRO A 56 -21.03 -32.99 -5.94
N ASP A 57 -21.63 -33.85 -6.77
CA ASP A 57 -21.23 -35.24 -6.92
C ASP A 57 -19.97 -35.34 -7.80
N LEU A 58 -18.83 -35.59 -7.15
CA LEU A 58 -17.53 -35.77 -7.78
C LEU A 58 -17.49 -36.95 -8.77
N SER A 59 -18.37 -37.95 -8.64
CA SER A 59 -18.41 -39.10 -9.55
C SER A 59 -18.90 -38.75 -10.97
N ARG A 60 -19.55 -37.59 -11.12
CA ARG A 60 -19.98 -37.06 -12.42
C ARG A 60 -18.86 -36.35 -13.19
N TYR A 61 -17.70 -36.15 -12.58
CA TYR A 61 -16.55 -35.50 -13.20
C TYR A 61 -15.61 -36.52 -13.83
N SER A 62 -15.20 -36.24 -15.06
CA SER A 62 -14.19 -37.03 -15.76
C SER A 62 -12.81 -36.41 -15.54
N HIS A 63 -11.80 -37.24 -15.27
CA HIS A 63 -10.43 -36.77 -15.25
C HIS A 63 -10.00 -36.31 -16.66
N VAL A 64 -9.40 -35.13 -16.73
CA VAL A 64 -8.85 -34.53 -17.94
C VAL A 64 -7.32 -34.49 -17.84
N ASP A 65 -6.66 -35.29 -18.67
CA ASP A 65 -5.19 -35.38 -18.75
C ASP A 65 -4.66 -34.58 -19.94
N TRP A 66 -4.94 -33.27 -19.91
CA TRP A 66 -4.62 -32.34 -21.01
C TRP A 66 -3.30 -31.59 -20.81
N ALA A 67 -2.66 -31.73 -19.64
CA ALA A 67 -1.44 -31.02 -19.29
C ALA A 67 -0.42 -31.97 -18.67
N ARG A 68 0.86 -31.81 -19.00
CA ARG A 68 1.93 -32.77 -18.64
C ARG A 68 2.23 -32.81 -17.14
N VAL A 69 2.06 -31.69 -16.46
CA VAL A 69 2.28 -31.56 -15.02
C VAL A 69 1.03 -30.94 -14.43
N SER A 70 0.12 -31.76 -13.92
CA SER A 70 -1.04 -31.27 -13.19
C SER A 70 -0.83 -31.56 -11.70
N GLN A 71 -0.56 -30.53 -10.91
CA GLN A 71 -0.45 -30.68 -9.44
C GLN A 71 -1.81 -30.49 -8.73
N CYS A 72 -2.82 -29.89 -9.38
CA CYS A 72 -4.20 -29.72 -8.88
C CYS A 72 -5.17 -29.46 -10.07
N GLY A 73 -6.44 -29.83 -9.93
CA GLY A 73 -7.49 -29.49 -10.91
C GLY A 73 -7.47 -30.34 -12.19
N GLN A 74 -7.47 -31.67 -12.03
CA GLN A 74 -7.62 -32.67 -13.10
C GLN A 74 -9.08 -32.89 -13.53
N ILE A 75 -10.02 -32.13 -12.99
CA ILE A 75 -11.42 -32.19 -13.39
C ILE A 75 -11.87 -30.78 -13.73
N CYS A 76 -12.82 -30.66 -14.65
CA CYS A 76 -13.45 -29.40 -14.99
C CYS A 76 -14.96 -29.55 -15.20
N LEU A 77 -15.72 -28.45 -15.04
CA LEU A 77 -17.13 -28.42 -15.43
C LEU A 77 -17.27 -28.34 -16.95
N LEU A 78 -16.54 -27.43 -17.59
CA LEU A 78 -16.64 -27.18 -19.03
C LEU A 78 -15.24 -27.01 -19.63
N GLY A 79 -14.95 -27.66 -20.74
CA GLY A 79 -13.62 -27.53 -21.34
C GLY A 79 -13.39 -28.30 -22.63
N GLY A 80 -12.14 -28.26 -23.08
CA GLY A 80 -11.67 -29.02 -24.24
C GLY A 80 -10.16 -28.88 -24.49
N HIS A 81 -9.65 -29.79 -25.32
CA HIS A 81 -8.25 -29.84 -25.75
C HIS A 81 -8.18 -29.89 -27.28
N ASP A 82 -7.26 -29.15 -27.88
CA ASP A 82 -7.07 -29.04 -29.35
C ASP A 82 -8.35 -28.64 -30.12
N LEU A 83 -9.15 -27.73 -29.57
CA LEU A 83 -10.37 -27.25 -30.22
C LEU A 83 -10.11 -26.05 -31.13
N GLU A 84 -10.91 -25.90 -32.19
CA GLU A 84 -10.89 -24.76 -33.09
C GLU A 84 -12.28 -24.16 -33.22
N ASP A 85 -12.38 -22.82 -33.22
CA ASP A 85 -13.61 -22.07 -33.43
C ASP A 85 -14.74 -22.49 -32.47
N VAL A 86 -14.55 -22.16 -31.20
CA VAL A 86 -15.50 -22.49 -30.13
C VAL A 86 -15.98 -21.20 -29.49
N SER A 87 -17.30 -21.08 -29.32
CA SER A 87 -17.92 -19.92 -28.67
C SER A 87 -18.76 -20.36 -27.47
N ILE A 88 -18.60 -19.67 -26.35
CA ILE A 88 -19.50 -19.73 -25.18
C ILE A 88 -20.12 -18.35 -25.03
N GLU A 89 -21.44 -18.27 -25.13
CA GLU A 89 -22.13 -16.98 -25.21
C GLU A 89 -23.49 -16.96 -24.51
N GLY A 90 -24.03 -15.75 -24.35
CA GLY A 90 -25.37 -15.49 -23.86
C GLY A 90 -25.39 -14.82 -22.49
N ASP A 91 -26.58 -14.67 -21.91
CA ASP A 91 -26.82 -13.90 -20.68
C ASP A 91 -27.14 -14.80 -19.47
N GLY A 92 -26.87 -16.10 -19.60
CA GLY A 92 -27.05 -17.07 -18.52
C GLY A 92 -25.88 -17.10 -17.52
N ILE A 93 -26.03 -17.96 -16.53
CA ILE A 93 -25.11 -18.09 -15.39
C ILE A 93 -24.41 -19.46 -15.43
N ILE A 94 -23.09 -19.46 -15.24
CA ILE A 94 -22.33 -20.64 -14.84
C ILE A 94 -22.08 -20.57 -13.33
N GLU A 95 -22.65 -21.51 -12.59
CA GLU A 95 -22.59 -21.61 -11.13
C GLU A 95 -21.59 -22.70 -10.72
N GLY A 96 -20.48 -22.32 -10.10
CA GLY A 96 -19.43 -23.25 -9.68
C GLY A 96 -19.70 -23.96 -8.36
N ASN A 97 -20.68 -23.52 -7.56
CA ASN A 97 -20.98 -24.10 -6.24
C ASN A 97 -19.74 -24.27 -5.33
N GLY A 98 -18.75 -23.38 -5.43
CA GLY A 98 -17.41 -23.55 -4.84
C GLY A 98 -17.40 -23.87 -3.35
N HIS A 99 -18.37 -23.33 -2.60
CA HIS A 99 -18.57 -23.60 -1.18
C HIS A 99 -18.78 -25.07 -0.80
N LEU A 100 -19.19 -25.92 -1.75
CA LEU A 100 -19.35 -27.36 -1.56
C LEU A 100 -18.03 -28.13 -1.70
N PHE A 101 -16.98 -27.47 -2.19
CA PHE A 101 -15.67 -28.06 -2.46
C PHE A 101 -14.58 -27.55 -1.50
N TRP A 102 -14.96 -26.85 -0.42
CA TRP A 102 -14.04 -26.31 0.59
C TRP A 102 -14.38 -26.91 1.96
N GLU A 103 -13.37 -27.41 2.69
CA GLU A 103 -13.59 -28.26 3.88
C GLU A 103 -14.21 -27.53 5.07
N ASN A 104 -13.78 -26.29 5.34
CA ASN A 104 -14.16 -25.54 6.55
C ASN A 104 -15.22 -24.46 6.30
N TYR A 105 -15.92 -24.50 5.16
CA TYR A 105 -16.91 -23.49 4.81
C TYR A 105 -18.11 -23.51 5.78
N GLN A 106 -18.61 -24.70 6.12
CA GLN A 106 -19.81 -24.89 6.97
C GLN A 106 -19.58 -24.52 8.43
N GLU A 107 -18.36 -24.70 8.93
CA GLU A 107 -18.02 -24.45 10.33
C GLU A 107 -18.00 -22.95 10.67
N LYS A 108 -18.01 -22.06 9.66
CA LYS A 108 -17.94 -20.58 9.74
C LYS A 108 -16.84 -20.01 10.62
N LYS A 109 -15.98 -20.84 11.23
CA LYS A 109 -15.25 -20.42 12.43
C LYS A 109 -13.78 -20.14 12.25
N ILE A 110 -13.04 -20.76 11.32
CA ILE A 110 -11.60 -20.43 11.21
C ILE A 110 -11.12 -20.57 9.76
N PRO A 111 -10.79 -19.47 9.06
CA PRO A 111 -10.04 -19.52 7.80
C PRO A 111 -8.74 -20.32 7.99
N HIS A 112 -8.39 -21.18 7.03
CA HIS A 112 -7.29 -22.14 7.17
C HIS A 112 -5.92 -21.48 7.26
N SER A 113 -5.77 -20.35 6.57
CA SER A 113 -4.48 -19.69 6.46
C SER A 113 -4.68 -18.22 6.14
N MET A 114 -3.93 -17.40 6.86
CA MET A 114 -3.71 -16.01 6.52
C MET A 114 -2.67 -15.92 5.40
N ILE A 115 -3.10 -16.09 4.15
CA ILE A 115 -2.24 -15.82 3.00
C ILE A 115 -2.28 -14.31 2.79
N TRP A 116 -1.12 -13.64 2.81
CA TRP A 116 -1.05 -12.17 2.62
C TRP A 116 -1.77 -11.26 3.62
N GLY A 117 -2.15 -11.75 4.80
CA GLY A 117 -2.95 -10.95 5.75
C GLY A 117 -4.46 -11.15 5.57
N ILE A 118 -4.83 -12.07 4.67
CA ILE A 118 -6.19 -12.34 4.23
C ILE A 118 -6.55 -13.78 4.55
N ASP A 119 -7.78 -13.92 5.02
CA ASP A 119 -8.35 -15.15 5.53
C ASP A 119 -9.05 -15.98 4.45
N PHE A 120 -8.40 -17.06 3.99
CA PHE A 120 -8.96 -17.98 2.99
C PHE A 120 -9.59 -19.24 3.60
N PHE A 121 -10.58 -19.80 2.91
CA PHE A 121 -11.11 -21.14 3.24
C PHE A 121 -10.08 -22.23 2.93
N LYS A 122 -10.22 -23.39 3.59
CA LYS A 122 -9.39 -24.56 3.33
C LYS A 122 -9.82 -25.18 2.00
N PRO A 123 -8.91 -25.34 1.02
CA PRO A 123 -9.24 -26.04 -0.21
C PRO A 123 -9.52 -27.52 0.10
N GLY A 124 -10.59 -28.08 -0.49
CA GLY A 124 -10.77 -29.54 -0.52
C GLY A 124 -9.80 -30.21 -1.49
N GLU A 125 -9.66 -31.53 -1.35
CA GLU A 125 -8.69 -32.35 -2.10
C GLU A 125 -8.92 -32.33 -3.62
N LEU A 126 -10.18 -32.47 -4.07
CA LEU A 126 -10.54 -32.48 -5.47
C LEU A 126 -11.54 -31.37 -5.77
N ARG A 127 -11.14 -30.43 -6.63
CA ARG A 127 -11.94 -29.24 -6.99
C ARG A 127 -11.94 -29.05 -8.50
N PRO A 128 -13.11 -28.86 -9.13
CA PRO A 128 -13.16 -28.61 -10.56
C PRO A 128 -12.66 -27.22 -10.92
N LYS A 129 -11.84 -27.14 -11.98
CA LYS A 129 -11.73 -25.90 -12.76
C LYS A 129 -13.09 -25.64 -13.39
N LEU A 130 -13.51 -24.38 -13.50
CA LEU A 130 -14.83 -24.13 -14.05
C LEU A 130 -14.81 -24.22 -15.58
N LEU A 131 -14.00 -23.38 -16.23
CA LEU A 131 -13.72 -23.42 -17.66
C LEU A 131 -12.24 -23.73 -17.89
N TYR A 132 -11.93 -24.80 -18.62
CA TYR A 132 -10.56 -25.23 -18.86
C TYR A 132 -10.31 -25.57 -20.34
N PHE A 133 -9.47 -24.78 -21.00
CA PHE A 133 -9.15 -24.91 -22.42
C PHE A 133 -7.66 -25.06 -22.62
N VAL A 134 -7.27 -26.06 -23.41
CA VAL A 134 -5.86 -26.36 -23.65
C VAL A 134 -5.59 -26.47 -25.15
N ASN A 135 -4.54 -25.80 -25.64
CA ASN A 135 -4.15 -25.80 -27.06
C ASN A 135 -5.31 -25.45 -28.03
N CYS A 136 -6.26 -24.62 -27.60
CA CYS A 136 -7.40 -24.24 -28.44
C CYS A 136 -7.07 -23.02 -29.32
N ARG A 137 -7.74 -22.90 -30.46
CA ARG A 137 -7.65 -21.76 -31.37
C ARG A 137 -9.02 -21.14 -31.62
N ASP A 138 -9.09 -19.83 -31.75
CA ASP A 138 -10.33 -19.10 -32.05
C ASP A 138 -11.42 -19.36 -31.00
N LEU A 139 -11.06 -19.14 -29.73
CA LEU A 139 -11.95 -19.31 -28.57
C LEU A 139 -12.60 -17.98 -28.19
N ARG A 140 -13.93 -17.96 -28.09
CA ARG A 140 -14.70 -16.76 -27.72
C ARG A 140 -15.58 -17.04 -26.49
N ILE A 141 -15.45 -16.23 -25.45
CA ILE A 141 -16.28 -16.30 -24.24
C ILE A 141 -16.94 -14.93 -24.06
N ARG A 142 -18.25 -14.84 -24.22
CA ARG A 142 -18.95 -13.55 -24.29
C ARG A 142 -20.24 -13.47 -23.47
N GLY A 143 -20.46 -12.34 -22.79
CA GLY A 143 -21.72 -11.97 -22.14
C GLY A 143 -22.13 -12.75 -20.88
N ILE A 144 -21.60 -13.96 -20.70
CA ILE A 144 -22.01 -14.85 -19.61
C ILE A 144 -21.62 -14.30 -18.23
N THR A 145 -22.39 -14.70 -17.22
CA THR A 145 -22.04 -14.51 -15.81
C THR A 145 -21.48 -15.81 -15.23
N ILE A 146 -20.37 -15.73 -14.52
CA ILE A 146 -19.77 -16.85 -13.80
C ILE A 146 -19.71 -16.52 -12.31
N ARG A 147 -20.03 -17.47 -11.44
CA ARG A 147 -19.92 -17.23 -9.99
C ARG A 147 -19.57 -18.47 -9.19
N ASN A 148 -19.00 -18.21 -8.01
CA ASN A 148 -18.60 -19.23 -7.02
C ASN A 148 -17.75 -20.36 -7.61
N ALA A 149 -16.70 -20.06 -8.36
CA ALA A 149 -15.77 -21.08 -8.83
C ALA A 149 -15.15 -21.85 -7.63
N PRO A 150 -15.02 -23.19 -7.71
CA PRO A 150 -14.36 -23.99 -6.67
C PRO A 150 -12.84 -23.90 -6.68
N PHE A 151 -12.27 -23.64 -7.86
CA PHE A 151 -10.85 -23.49 -8.18
C PHE A 151 -10.71 -22.42 -9.30
N TYR A 152 -9.68 -22.48 -10.15
CA TYR A 152 -9.50 -21.55 -11.28
C TYR A 152 -10.78 -21.45 -12.13
N THR A 153 -11.17 -20.22 -12.45
CA THR A 153 -12.47 -19.91 -13.07
C THR A 153 -12.41 -20.11 -14.58
N ILE A 154 -11.56 -19.37 -15.29
CA ILE A 154 -11.28 -19.56 -16.70
C ILE A 154 -9.77 -19.76 -16.84
N HIS A 155 -9.35 -20.97 -17.20
CA HIS A 155 -7.96 -21.29 -17.46
C HIS A 155 -7.79 -21.66 -18.94
N ALA A 156 -7.11 -20.78 -19.67
CA ALA A 156 -6.66 -21.01 -21.03
C ALA A 156 -5.16 -21.28 -21.03
N LEU A 157 -4.77 -22.50 -21.39
CA LEU A 157 -3.39 -22.96 -21.45
C LEU A 157 -2.99 -23.21 -22.90
N GLY A 158 -1.98 -22.50 -23.39
CA GLY A 158 -1.45 -22.72 -24.74
C GLY A 158 -2.40 -22.33 -25.87
N CYS A 159 -3.44 -21.53 -25.61
CA CYS A 159 -4.43 -21.14 -26.62
C CYS A 159 -3.94 -20.01 -27.54
N ASP A 160 -4.51 -19.89 -28.74
CA ASP A 160 -4.24 -18.83 -29.72
C ASP A 160 -5.54 -18.18 -30.19
N GLN A 161 -5.56 -16.84 -30.37
CA GLN A 161 -6.78 -16.11 -30.76
C GLN A 161 -7.93 -16.30 -29.76
N LEU A 162 -7.71 -15.84 -28.53
CA LEU A 162 -8.69 -15.90 -27.45
C LEU A 162 -9.37 -14.54 -27.26
N GLU A 163 -10.70 -14.52 -27.21
CA GLU A 163 -11.48 -13.35 -26.86
C GLU A 163 -12.39 -13.60 -25.65
N ILE A 164 -12.27 -12.74 -24.64
CA ILE A 164 -13.15 -12.71 -23.47
C ILE A 164 -13.75 -11.31 -23.41
N ASP A 165 -15.07 -11.20 -23.61
CA ASP A 165 -15.73 -9.91 -23.76
C ASP A 165 -17.08 -9.85 -23.03
N HIS A 166 -17.33 -8.75 -22.28
CA HIS A 166 -18.55 -8.57 -21.49
C HIS A 166 -18.83 -9.71 -20.48
N VAL A 167 -17.79 -10.38 -19.98
CA VAL A 167 -17.93 -11.44 -18.99
C VAL A 167 -17.99 -10.85 -17.58
N THR A 168 -18.94 -11.32 -16.79
CA THR A 168 -19.07 -10.96 -15.37
C THR A 168 -18.64 -12.13 -14.50
N VAL A 169 -17.72 -11.92 -13.55
CA VAL A 169 -17.32 -12.96 -12.59
C VAL A 169 -17.53 -12.49 -11.15
N ARG A 170 -18.19 -13.33 -10.33
CA ARG A 170 -18.42 -13.09 -8.90
C ARG A 170 -18.02 -14.31 -8.07
N ASN A 171 -16.78 -14.36 -7.62
CA ASN A 171 -16.29 -15.39 -6.73
C ASN A 171 -16.27 -14.91 -5.27
N ASN A 172 -16.31 -15.85 -4.34
CA ASN A 172 -16.15 -15.54 -2.93
C ASN A 172 -14.73 -14.99 -2.70
N ARG A 173 -14.61 -13.80 -2.09
CA ARG A 173 -13.32 -13.15 -1.79
C ARG A 173 -12.40 -13.94 -0.86
N ARG A 174 -12.90 -14.99 -0.20
CA ARG A 174 -12.13 -15.92 0.64
C ARG A 174 -11.93 -17.29 -0.02
N GLY A 175 -12.36 -17.45 -1.27
CA GLY A 175 -12.23 -18.69 -2.04
C GLY A 175 -10.77 -18.98 -2.36
N PRO A 176 -10.22 -20.15 -1.99
CA PRO A 176 -8.82 -20.50 -2.25
C PRO A 176 -8.60 -20.83 -3.73
N ASN A 177 -7.57 -20.25 -4.36
CA ASN A 177 -7.22 -20.50 -5.77
C ASN A 177 -8.41 -20.27 -6.71
N THR A 178 -9.12 -19.16 -6.49
CA THR A 178 -10.27 -18.75 -7.30
C THR A 178 -9.89 -17.63 -8.27
N ASP A 179 -8.67 -17.74 -8.82
CA ASP A 179 -8.16 -16.97 -9.94
C ASP A 179 -9.26 -16.88 -11.00
N ILE A 180 -9.49 -15.67 -11.51
CA ILE A 180 -10.61 -15.43 -12.42
C ILE A 180 -10.18 -15.77 -13.84
N LEU A 181 -9.15 -15.11 -14.36
CA LEU A 181 -8.61 -15.38 -15.69
C LEU A 181 -7.14 -15.84 -15.57
N ASP A 182 -6.88 -17.11 -15.82
CA ASP A 182 -5.54 -17.67 -16.01
C ASP A 182 -5.25 -17.76 -17.51
N ILE A 183 -4.42 -16.82 -18.00
CA ILE A 183 -3.95 -16.77 -19.38
C ILE A 183 -2.52 -17.28 -19.40
N ASP A 184 -2.36 -18.56 -19.70
CA ASP A 184 -1.10 -19.27 -19.57
C ASP A 184 -0.56 -19.70 -20.94
N CYS A 185 0.65 -19.28 -21.29
CA CYS A 185 1.29 -19.61 -22.57
C CYS A 185 0.40 -19.31 -23.80
N CYS A 186 -0.45 -18.28 -23.75
CA CYS A 186 -1.40 -17.95 -24.82
C CYS A 186 -0.87 -16.84 -25.73
N ALA A 187 -1.32 -16.80 -26.99
CA ALA A 187 -1.02 -15.69 -27.90
C ALA A 187 -2.26 -15.09 -28.57
N ASP A 188 -2.18 -13.81 -28.92
CA ASP A 188 -3.26 -13.05 -29.58
C ASP A 188 -4.56 -13.07 -28.77
N VAL A 189 -4.54 -12.42 -27.61
CA VAL A 189 -5.65 -12.45 -26.64
C VAL A 189 -6.25 -11.05 -26.47
N ARG A 190 -7.59 -10.97 -26.43
CA ARG A 190 -8.32 -9.75 -26.07
C ARG A 190 -9.24 -10.01 -24.89
N ILE A 191 -9.12 -9.18 -23.85
CA ILE A 191 -9.98 -9.20 -22.66
C ILE A 191 -10.57 -7.81 -22.47
N THR A 192 -11.87 -7.66 -22.73
CA THR A 192 -12.52 -6.36 -22.80
C THR A 192 -13.88 -6.30 -22.13
N ASN A 193 -14.21 -5.14 -21.57
CA ASN A 193 -15.56 -4.86 -21.04
C ASN A 193 -16.00 -5.82 -19.92
N CYS A 194 -15.07 -6.46 -19.23
CA CYS A 194 -15.36 -7.44 -18.18
C CYS A 194 -15.48 -6.77 -16.81
N ASP A 195 -16.25 -7.40 -15.92
CA ASP A 195 -16.37 -7.02 -14.51
C ASP A 195 -16.07 -8.23 -13.63
N LEU A 196 -14.89 -8.22 -13.01
CA LEU A 196 -14.27 -9.37 -12.37
C LEU A 196 -14.05 -9.09 -10.88
N ASP A 197 -14.67 -9.88 -10.00
CA ASP A 197 -14.51 -9.81 -8.54
C ASP A 197 -14.32 -11.21 -7.94
N GLY A 198 -13.24 -11.42 -7.17
CA GLY A 198 -12.88 -12.75 -6.68
C GLY A 198 -11.87 -12.79 -5.53
N GLY A 199 -11.52 -14.01 -5.10
CA GLY A 199 -10.65 -14.24 -3.95
C GLY A 199 -9.16 -14.23 -4.26
N ASP A 200 -8.78 -14.82 -5.39
CA ASP A 200 -7.40 -14.83 -5.89
C ASP A 200 -7.25 -13.91 -7.11
N ASP A 201 -6.16 -14.00 -7.86
CA ASP A 201 -5.81 -13.05 -8.93
C ASP A 201 -6.95 -12.85 -9.97
N ALA A 202 -7.32 -11.59 -10.26
CA ALA A 202 -8.41 -11.28 -11.19
C ALA A 202 -7.98 -11.50 -12.66
N VAL A 203 -6.76 -11.13 -13.02
CA VAL A 203 -6.12 -11.50 -14.28
C VAL A 203 -4.70 -11.95 -14.00
N ALA A 204 -4.41 -13.22 -14.26
CA ALA A 204 -3.08 -13.81 -14.13
C ALA A 204 -2.53 -14.22 -15.51
N VAL A 205 -1.43 -13.61 -15.90
CA VAL A 205 -0.67 -13.97 -17.11
C VAL A 205 0.51 -14.85 -16.70
N LYS A 206 0.52 -16.08 -17.20
CA LYS A 206 1.43 -17.16 -16.79
C LYS A 206 2.21 -17.71 -17.99
N SER A 207 3.25 -18.49 -17.70
CA SER A 207 4.13 -19.06 -18.73
C SER A 207 4.59 -20.47 -18.38
N ASP A 208 3.68 -21.31 -17.88
CA ASP A 208 3.96 -22.66 -17.42
C ASP A 208 4.18 -23.65 -18.59
N ILE A 209 5.32 -23.48 -19.25
CA ILE A 209 5.81 -24.36 -20.33
C ILE A 209 6.01 -25.80 -19.86
N ALA A 210 6.17 -26.04 -18.55
CA ALA A 210 6.28 -27.38 -17.99
C ALA A 210 4.90 -28.06 -17.95
N MET A 211 3.85 -27.32 -17.53
CA MET A 211 2.46 -27.76 -17.59
C MET A 211 2.00 -27.95 -19.03
N LEU A 212 2.31 -26.99 -19.92
CA LEU A 212 2.00 -27.10 -21.36
C LEU A 212 2.78 -28.24 -22.04
N GLY A 213 4.00 -28.52 -21.58
CA GLY A 213 4.85 -29.58 -22.10
C GLY A 213 5.66 -29.23 -23.35
N ARG A 214 5.72 -27.95 -23.72
CA ARG A 214 6.55 -27.41 -24.81
C ARG A 214 6.79 -25.92 -24.57
N ASP A 215 7.84 -25.39 -25.18
CA ASP A 215 8.10 -23.96 -25.18
C ASP A 215 7.02 -23.24 -26.01
N LYS A 216 6.40 -22.22 -25.41
CA LYS A 216 5.50 -21.27 -26.06
C LYS A 216 5.57 -19.94 -25.33
N VAL A 217 5.68 -18.86 -26.09
CA VAL A 217 5.66 -17.49 -25.56
C VAL A 217 4.21 -17.11 -25.25
N CYS A 218 3.97 -16.49 -24.09
CA CYS A 218 2.70 -15.80 -23.84
C CYS A 218 2.81 -14.36 -24.33
N GLU A 219 2.10 -14.00 -25.41
CA GLU A 219 2.35 -12.72 -26.10
C GLU A 219 1.16 -12.11 -26.84
N ARG A 220 1.23 -10.79 -27.06
CA ARG A 220 0.21 -10.01 -27.79
C ARG A 220 -1.16 -10.08 -27.09
N LEU A 221 -1.17 -9.70 -25.81
CA LEU A 221 -2.41 -9.60 -25.03
C LEU A 221 -2.82 -8.13 -24.92
N GLN A 222 -4.10 -7.87 -25.16
CA GLN A 222 -4.76 -6.58 -24.88
C GLN A 222 -5.83 -6.78 -23.80
N ILE A 223 -5.65 -6.10 -22.67
CA ILE A 223 -6.58 -6.11 -21.54
C ILE A 223 -7.07 -4.69 -21.32
N SER A 224 -8.29 -4.38 -21.75
CA SER A 224 -8.76 -2.99 -21.75
C SER A 224 -10.22 -2.79 -21.37
N ASN A 225 -10.51 -1.65 -20.74
CA ASN A 225 -11.86 -1.26 -20.33
C ASN A 225 -12.52 -2.28 -19.38
N ASN A 226 -11.78 -2.78 -18.39
CA ASN A 226 -12.29 -3.75 -17.41
C ASN A 226 -12.41 -3.13 -16.01
N ARG A 227 -13.31 -3.71 -15.20
CA ARG A 227 -13.39 -3.49 -13.75
C ARG A 227 -12.83 -4.72 -13.05
N LEU A 228 -11.75 -4.56 -12.31
CA LEU A 228 -11.02 -5.65 -11.66
C LEU A 228 -11.01 -5.47 -10.15
N SER A 229 -11.33 -6.53 -9.42
CA SER A 229 -11.28 -6.57 -7.96
C SER A 229 -10.85 -7.96 -7.50
N SER A 230 -9.93 -8.01 -6.55
CA SER A 230 -9.42 -9.28 -6.02
C SER A 230 -8.86 -9.09 -4.63
N THR A 231 -9.08 -10.06 -3.74
CA THR A 231 -8.38 -10.04 -2.45
C THR A 231 -6.87 -10.26 -2.60
N CYS A 232 -6.40 -10.89 -3.67
CA CYS A 232 -4.98 -11.14 -3.95
C CYS A 232 -4.38 -10.07 -4.88
N CYS A 233 -4.52 -10.23 -6.20
CA CYS A 233 -4.04 -9.24 -7.17
C CYS A 233 -5.06 -8.88 -8.25
N GLY A 234 -5.07 -7.61 -8.63
CA GLY A 234 -5.89 -7.15 -9.74
C GLY A 234 -5.33 -7.68 -11.06
N ILE A 235 -4.01 -7.50 -11.23
CA ILE A 235 -3.25 -7.96 -12.38
C ILE A 235 -1.96 -8.60 -11.89
N ARG A 236 -1.77 -9.85 -12.29
CA ARG A 236 -0.61 -10.69 -12.02
C ARG A 236 0.10 -11.00 -13.34
N VAL A 237 1.40 -10.74 -13.41
CA VAL A 237 2.24 -11.23 -14.52
C VAL A 237 3.40 -12.05 -13.96
N GLY A 238 3.52 -13.30 -14.41
CA GLY A 238 4.30 -14.34 -13.72
C GLY A 238 3.61 -14.75 -12.41
N PHE A 239 4.26 -15.32 -11.41
CA PHE A 239 5.57 -15.96 -11.46
C PHE A 239 5.49 -17.39 -11.99
N GLU A 240 4.29 -17.94 -12.20
CA GLU A 240 4.09 -19.34 -12.59
C GLU A 240 4.64 -19.60 -13.99
N GLY A 241 5.70 -20.41 -14.03
CA GLY A 241 6.35 -20.87 -15.25
C GLY A 241 7.77 -20.34 -15.49
N ASP A 242 8.47 -21.03 -16.39
CA ASP A 242 9.82 -20.69 -16.85
C ASP A 242 9.82 -20.17 -18.30
N GLY A 243 8.64 -19.93 -18.87
CA GLY A 243 8.47 -19.42 -20.23
C GLY A 243 8.75 -17.92 -20.36
N GLU A 244 8.46 -17.41 -21.55
CA GLU A 244 8.59 -15.99 -21.87
C GLU A 244 7.21 -15.34 -21.94
N ILE A 245 7.10 -14.13 -21.38
CA ILE A 245 5.91 -13.30 -21.40
C ILE A 245 6.28 -11.95 -22.00
N ARG A 246 5.65 -11.55 -23.11
CA ARG A 246 5.95 -10.27 -23.74
C ARG A 246 4.80 -9.61 -24.48
N ASP A 247 4.97 -8.33 -24.77
CA ASP A 247 4.05 -7.56 -25.62
C ASP A 247 2.62 -7.55 -25.06
N LEU A 248 2.49 -6.99 -23.85
CA LEU A 248 1.23 -6.90 -23.11
C LEU A 248 0.80 -5.44 -22.97
N LEU A 249 -0.47 -5.16 -23.29
CA LEU A 249 -1.07 -3.84 -23.12
C LEU A 249 -2.26 -3.92 -22.14
N PHE A 250 -2.13 -3.21 -21.02
CA PHE A 250 -3.19 -2.99 -20.05
C PHE A 250 -3.60 -1.52 -20.12
N THR A 251 -4.80 -1.22 -20.65
CA THR A 251 -5.25 0.17 -20.81
C THR A 251 -6.67 0.42 -20.33
N ASP A 252 -6.91 1.58 -19.72
CA ASP A 252 -8.26 2.04 -19.34
C ASP A 252 -8.98 1.08 -18.38
N ASN A 253 -8.23 0.43 -17.48
CA ASN A 253 -8.79 -0.47 -16.47
C ASN A 253 -9.02 0.26 -15.14
N ILE A 254 -10.11 -0.09 -14.45
CA ILE A 254 -10.36 0.30 -13.07
C ILE A 254 -10.07 -0.90 -12.18
N VAL A 255 -9.11 -0.77 -11.26
CA VAL A 255 -8.84 -1.79 -10.26
C VAL A 255 -9.22 -1.26 -8.88
N TYR A 256 -9.95 -2.05 -8.09
CA TYR A 256 -10.45 -1.60 -6.80
C TYR A 256 -10.43 -2.69 -5.72
N ASP A 257 -10.41 -2.26 -4.46
CA ASP A 257 -10.48 -3.10 -3.26
C ASP A 257 -9.52 -4.30 -3.28
N THR A 258 -8.28 -4.04 -3.69
CA THR A 258 -7.31 -5.07 -4.05
C THR A 258 -6.03 -4.97 -3.23
N ASN A 259 -5.46 -6.10 -2.81
CA ASN A 259 -4.20 -6.10 -2.06
C ASN A 259 -3.04 -5.60 -2.94
N LYS A 260 -2.66 -6.32 -4.00
CA LYS A 260 -1.65 -5.82 -4.95
C LYS A 260 -2.30 -5.54 -6.31
N CYS A 261 -2.33 -4.29 -6.72
CA CYS A 261 -3.03 -3.93 -7.94
C CYS A 261 -2.30 -4.47 -9.17
N ILE A 262 -1.07 -4.04 -9.41
CA ILE A 262 -0.21 -4.54 -10.48
C ILE A 262 0.97 -5.27 -9.83
N ASP A 263 1.04 -6.59 -9.99
CA ASP A 263 2.07 -7.44 -9.38
C ASP A 263 2.80 -8.24 -10.46
N ILE A 264 4.07 -7.91 -10.69
CA ILE A 264 4.92 -8.49 -11.72
C ILE A 264 6.07 -9.21 -11.04
N LEU A 265 6.09 -10.54 -11.18
CA LEU A 265 7.08 -11.40 -10.54
C LEU A 265 7.72 -12.31 -11.57
N SER A 266 9.05 -12.27 -11.67
CA SER A 266 9.77 -13.25 -12.48
C SER A 266 9.74 -14.63 -11.81
N ILE A 267 9.94 -14.69 -10.49
CA ILE A 267 10.02 -15.94 -9.75
C ILE A 267 9.48 -15.80 -8.33
N ALA A 268 8.79 -16.84 -7.86
CA ALA A 268 8.60 -17.09 -6.44
C ALA A 268 9.53 -18.23 -6.00
N ARG A 269 10.57 -17.89 -5.23
CA ARG A 269 11.52 -18.87 -4.74
C ARG A 269 10.79 -19.96 -3.94
N LYS A 270 11.17 -21.22 -4.16
CA LYS A 270 10.58 -22.42 -3.53
C LYS A 270 9.18 -22.79 -4.02
N ALA A 271 8.61 -22.10 -5.01
CA ALA A 271 7.45 -22.61 -5.73
C ALA A 271 7.86 -23.87 -6.52
N ARG A 272 7.07 -24.95 -6.40
CA ARG A 272 7.42 -26.25 -6.99
C ARG A 272 7.35 -26.16 -8.52
N GLY A 273 8.40 -26.64 -9.20
CA GLY A 273 8.42 -26.78 -10.66
C GLY A 273 9.10 -25.65 -11.43
N ILE A 274 9.29 -24.48 -10.80
CA ILE A 274 9.93 -23.31 -11.43
C ILE A 274 11.42 -23.33 -11.14
N ARG A 275 12.25 -23.28 -12.20
CA ARG A 275 13.70 -23.41 -12.10
C ARG A 275 14.45 -22.12 -12.37
N HIS A 276 13.96 -21.34 -13.33
CA HIS A 276 14.64 -20.17 -13.87
C HIS A 276 13.86 -18.88 -13.64
N GLY A 277 12.54 -18.95 -13.49
CA GLY A 277 11.67 -17.78 -13.50
C GLY A 277 11.32 -17.32 -14.91
N ALA A 278 10.21 -16.60 -15.01
CA ALA A 278 9.71 -16.06 -16.27
C ALA A 278 10.62 -14.94 -16.81
N ARG A 279 10.75 -14.87 -18.13
CA ARG A 279 11.34 -13.71 -18.83
C ARG A 279 10.20 -12.79 -19.23
N ILE A 280 10.10 -11.65 -18.58
CA ILE A 280 8.99 -10.70 -18.74
C ILE A 280 9.51 -9.45 -19.43
N SER A 281 8.94 -9.07 -20.58
CA SER A 281 9.34 -7.83 -21.24
C SER A 281 8.26 -7.14 -22.08
N ASN A 282 8.40 -5.84 -22.31
CA ASN A 282 7.48 -5.04 -23.14
C ASN A 282 6.05 -5.04 -22.59
N LEU A 283 5.87 -4.48 -21.39
CA LEU A 283 4.56 -4.30 -20.77
C LEU A 283 4.24 -2.82 -20.69
N ILE A 284 3.01 -2.47 -21.08
CA ILE A 284 2.48 -1.12 -20.97
C ILE A 284 1.23 -1.13 -20.10
N PHE A 285 1.24 -0.33 -19.04
CA PHE A 285 0.07 0.00 -18.23
C PHE A 285 -0.26 1.48 -18.45
N SER A 286 -1.42 1.76 -19.03
CA SER A 286 -1.82 3.12 -19.43
C SER A 286 -3.23 3.47 -18.93
N ASN A 287 -3.41 4.70 -18.44
CA ASN A 287 -4.73 5.25 -18.08
C ASN A 287 -5.52 4.40 -17.07
N CYS A 288 -4.85 3.88 -16.04
CA CYS A 288 -5.49 3.04 -15.03
C CYS A 288 -5.90 3.83 -13.78
N LEU A 289 -7.08 3.55 -13.25
CA LEU A 289 -7.57 4.09 -11.98
C LEU A 289 -7.54 3.00 -10.91
N LEU A 290 -6.76 3.20 -9.85
CA LEU A 290 -6.58 2.24 -8.76
C LEU A 290 -7.21 2.80 -7.48
N ARG A 291 -8.21 2.13 -6.90
CA ARG A 291 -8.97 2.65 -5.75
C ARG A 291 -8.94 1.69 -4.57
N ASN A 292 -8.67 2.21 -3.37
CA ASN A 292 -8.64 1.40 -2.15
C ASN A 292 -7.76 0.15 -2.32
N VAL A 293 -6.55 0.34 -2.84
CA VAL A 293 -5.59 -0.77 -3.03
C VAL A 293 -4.55 -0.76 -1.92
N ARG A 294 -4.01 -1.91 -1.52
CA ARG A 294 -2.89 -1.90 -0.57
C ARG A 294 -1.64 -1.37 -1.24
N ARG A 295 -1.26 -1.95 -2.38
CA ARG A 295 -0.09 -1.53 -3.15
C ARG A 295 -0.47 -1.36 -4.61
N ALA A 296 -0.18 -0.19 -5.18
CA ALA A 296 -0.43 0.07 -6.59
C ALA A 296 0.47 -0.77 -7.51
N VAL A 297 1.78 -0.76 -7.24
CA VAL A 297 2.77 -1.46 -8.08
C VAL A 297 3.72 -2.28 -7.21
N HIS A 298 3.90 -3.53 -7.59
CA HIS A 298 4.92 -4.42 -7.05
C HIS A 298 5.64 -5.13 -8.20
N VAL A 299 6.92 -4.86 -8.37
CA VAL A 299 7.77 -5.48 -9.40
C VAL A 299 8.98 -6.10 -8.72
N TRP A 300 9.16 -7.41 -8.87
CA TRP A 300 10.29 -8.09 -8.25
C TRP A 300 10.83 -9.23 -9.11
N SER A 301 12.11 -9.17 -9.47
CA SER A 301 12.76 -10.24 -10.25
C SER A 301 13.04 -11.50 -9.45
N GLY A 302 12.87 -11.46 -8.12
CA GLY A 302 13.07 -12.60 -7.23
C GLY A 302 14.53 -13.00 -6.98
N ALA A 303 15.46 -12.09 -7.23
CA ALA A 303 16.87 -12.19 -6.85
C ALA A 303 17.39 -10.79 -6.51
N ASP A 304 18.19 -10.69 -5.44
CA ASP A 304 18.47 -9.42 -4.77
C ASP A 304 19.97 -9.13 -4.69
N GLU A 305 20.33 -7.86 -4.43
CA GLU A 305 21.73 -7.45 -4.43
C GLU A 305 22.53 -8.26 -3.39
N GLY A 306 23.65 -8.85 -3.81
CA GLY A 306 24.46 -9.74 -2.98
C GLY A 306 24.07 -11.23 -3.04
N GLU A 307 22.97 -11.57 -3.69
CA GLU A 307 22.62 -12.96 -4.00
C GLU A 307 23.24 -13.40 -5.33
N LYS A 308 23.54 -14.70 -5.46
CA LYS A 308 23.87 -15.27 -6.76
C LYS A 308 22.61 -15.28 -7.61
N ASN A 309 22.66 -14.69 -8.80
CA ASN A 309 21.60 -14.85 -9.79
C ASN A 309 21.64 -16.26 -10.38
N GLU A 310 21.12 -17.24 -9.63
CA GLU A 310 20.99 -18.63 -10.09
C GLU A 310 19.78 -18.79 -11.03
N TYR A 311 18.97 -17.75 -11.16
CA TYR A 311 17.75 -17.69 -11.96
C TYR A 311 18.02 -17.00 -13.31
N GLY A 312 17.39 -17.50 -14.38
CA GLY A 312 17.53 -16.95 -15.73
C GLY A 312 16.45 -15.94 -16.12
N GLY A 313 15.40 -15.82 -15.31
CA GLY A 313 14.28 -14.89 -15.50
C GLY A 313 14.67 -13.44 -15.26
N PHE A 314 13.96 -12.53 -15.90
CA PHE A 314 14.19 -11.09 -15.81
C PHE A 314 12.89 -10.33 -16.04
N ILE A 315 12.88 -9.04 -15.68
CA ILE A 315 11.78 -8.12 -15.96
C ILE A 315 12.38 -6.87 -16.63
N ARG A 316 11.91 -6.51 -17.84
CA ARG A 316 12.41 -5.29 -18.51
C ARG A 316 11.42 -4.60 -19.42
N HIS A 317 11.71 -3.36 -19.81
CA HIS A 317 10.91 -2.56 -20.75
C HIS A 317 9.47 -2.41 -20.25
N LEU A 318 9.31 -1.82 -19.05
CA LEU A 318 8.02 -1.56 -18.44
C LEU A 318 7.68 -0.07 -18.53
N LEU A 319 6.48 0.25 -19.03
CA LEU A 319 5.93 1.60 -19.01
C LEU A 319 4.66 1.64 -18.14
N PHE A 320 4.69 2.45 -17.10
CA PHE A 320 3.53 2.87 -16.32
C PHE A 320 3.21 4.32 -16.68
N SER A 321 2.03 4.59 -17.26
CA SER A 321 1.64 5.92 -17.73
C SER A 321 0.22 6.29 -17.33
N GLY A 322 0.01 7.50 -16.80
CA GLY A 322 -1.35 7.99 -16.51
C GLY A 322 -2.08 7.17 -15.43
N ILE A 323 -1.39 6.85 -14.33
CA ILE A 323 -1.96 6.03 -13.25
C ILE A 323 -2.30 6.91 -12.05
N PHE A 324 -3.56 6.84 -11.62
CA PHE A 324 -4.05 7.49 -10.42
C PHE A 324 -4.41 6.43 -9.39
N ALA A 325 -3.72 6.42 -8.25
CA ALA A 325 -3.90 5.38 -7.22
C ALA A 325 -4.23 5.96 -5.84
N ASP A 326 -5.14 5.29 -5.14
CA ASP A 326 -5.40 5.48 -3.71
C ASP A 326 -4.94 4.23 -2.95
N CYS A 327 -3.91 4.39 -2.11
CA CYS A 327 -3.06 3.31 -1.60
C CYS A 327 -2.98 3.28 -0.07
N SER A 328 -3.13 2.12 0.58
CA SER A 328 -2.88 1.98 2.02
C SER A 328 -1.43 1.59 2.39
N ASP A 329 -0.57 1.29 1.42
CA ASP A 329 0.83 0.92 1.62
C ASP A 329 1.71 1.31 0.42
N ALA A 330 3.02 1.22 0.59
CA ALA A 330 4.03 1.60 -0.38
C ALA A 330 4.13 0.66 -1.59
N SER A 331 4.47 1.22 -2.75
CA SER A 331 4.80 0.47 -3.97
C SER A 331 6.30 0.18 -4.07
N PHE A 332 6.67 -0.84 -4.82
CA PHE A 332 8.05 -1.31 -4.96
C PHE A 332 8.36 -1.74 -6.38
N ALA A 333 9.55 -1.42 -6.85
CA ALA A 333 10.13 -2.06 -8.02
C ALA A 333 11.63 -2.33 -7.80
N GLY A 334 12.08 -3.56 -8.00
CA GLY A 334 13.50 -3.86 -7.83
C GLY A 334 13.89 -5.33 -7.95
N GLY A 335 15.15 -5.59 -7.67
CA GLY A 335 15.82 -6.87 -7.87
C GLY A 335 16.90 -6.77 -8.95
N ILE A 336 17.85 -7.71 -8.94
CA ILE A 336 19.08 -7.65 -9.76
C ILE A 336 18.85 -7.87 -11.25
N ALA A 337 17.67 -8.36 -11.64
CA ALA A 337 17.30 -8.64 -13.02
C ALA A 337 16.06 -7.83 -13.45
N VAL A 338 15.91 -6.63 -12.89
CA VAL A 338 14.91 -5.64 -13.34
C VAL A 338 15.62 -4.49 -14.03
N SER A 339 15.16 -4.07 -15.22
CA SER A 339 15.75 -2.93 -15.95
C SER A 339 14.73 -2.20 -16.83
N ASP A 340 15.07 -0.99 -17.28
CA ASP A 340 14.23 -0.18 -18.17
C ASP A 340 12.77 -0.04 -17.70
N LEU A 341 12.62 0.73 -16.63
CA LEU A 341 11.35 1.08 -16.01
C LEU A 341 11.07 2.56 -16.27
N THR A 342 9.89 2.88 -16.78
CA THR A 342 9.41 4.26 -16.92
C THR A 342 8.11 4.45 -16.17
N PHE A 343 8.07 5.48 -15.32
CA PHE A 343 6.86 5.98 -14.66
C PHE A 343 6.59 7.39 -15.20
N ARG A 344 5.44 7.57 -15.86
CA ARG A 344 5.01 8.84 -16.45
C ARG A 344 3.62 9.21 -15.97
N ASP A 345 3.40 10.45 -15.57
CA ASP A 345 2.08 10.96 -15.16
C ASP A 345 1.42 10.07 -14.09
N ILE A 346 2.12 9.91 -12.97
CA ILE A 346 1.70 9.04 -11.87
C ILE A 346 1.28 9.89 -10.69
N ARG A 347 0.10 9.61 -10.12
CA ARG A 347 -0.35 10.20 -8.87
C ARG A 347 -0.79 9.13 -7.89
N PHE A 348 0.02 8.91 -6.85
CA PHE A 348 -0.32 8.02 -5.76
C PHE A 348 -0.69 8.84 -4.52
N THR A 349 -1.92 8.65 -4.04
CA THR A 349 -2.43 9.20 -2.79
C THR A 349 -2.39 8.11 -1.73
N PHE A 350 -1.79 8.35 -0.57
CA PHE A 350 -1.58 7.32 0.45
C PHE A 350 -2.35 7.57 1.74
N HIS A 351 -3.11 6.58 2.20
CA HIS A 351 -3.78 6.55 3.50
C HIS A 351 -3.15 5.46 4.39
N ARG A 352 -1.82 5.54 4.54
CA ARG A 352 -1.02 4.53 5.21
C ARG A 352 -0.98 4.75 6.71
N ASP A 353 -1.77 3.99 7.47
CA ASP A 353 -1.64 3.96 8.93
C ASP A 353 -0.32 3.27 9.29
N LEU A 354 0.57 3.99 9.97
CA LEU A 354 1.88 3.52 10.39
C LEU A 354 1.82 2.71 11.69
N ALA A 355 0.69 2.71 12.40
CA ALA A 355 0.52 1.91 13.61
C ALA A 355 0.74 0.39 13.34
N GLN A 356 0.37 -0.09 12.14
CA GLN A 356 0.58 -1.49 11.76
C GLN A 356 2.06 -1.91 11.64
N TYR A 357 3.00 -0.96 11.63
CA TYR A 357 4.45 -1.21 11.55
C TYR A 357 5.20 -0.90 12.85
N ILE A 358 4.48 -0.67 13.96
CA ILE A 358 5.12 -0.55 15.28
C ILE A 358 5.95 -1.82 15.55
N GLY A 359 7.20 -1.63 15.98
CA GLY A 359 8.14 -2.72 16.24
C GLY A 359 8.77 -3.35 14.99
N GLN A 360 8.40 -2.88 13.79
CA GLN A 360 9.02 -3.32 12.54
C GLN A 360 10.07 -2.32 12.08
N ALA A 361 11.25 -2.84 11.71
CA ALA A 361 12.28 -2.06 11.04
C ALA A 361 11.89 -1.85 9.56
N PRO A 362 12.23 -0.69 8.97
CA PRO A 362 12.07 -0.51 7.54
C PRO A 362 12.95 -1.51 6.81
N VAL A 363 12.40 -2.10 5.75
CA VAL A 363 13.14 -2.97 4.84
C VAL A 363 13.55 -2.18 3.61
N THR A 364 14.68 -2.54 3.03
CA THR A 364 15.11 -2.01 1.72
C THR A 364 14.28 -2.59 0.58
N MET A 365 13.66 -3.75 0.81
CA MET A 365 12.97 -4.52 -0.20
C MET A 365 11.89 -5.40 0.44
N THR A 366 10.79 -5.60 -0.30
CA THR A 366 9.73 -6.50 0.11
C THR A 366 10.00 -7.95 -0.31
N ASN A 367 9.38 -8.91 0.37
CA ASN A 367 9.39 -10.28 -0.13
C ASN A 367 8.54 -10.43 -1.39
N VAL A 368 8.55 -11.62 -2.00
CA VAL A 368 7.73 -12.02 -3.17
C VAL A 368 6.24 -11.66 -3.05
N TRP A 369 5.76 -11.47 -1.83
CA TRP A 369 4.37 -11.19 -1.54
C TRP A 369 4.09 -9.72 -1.25
N GLY A 370 5.07 -8.85 -1.43
CA GLY A 370 4.96 -7.42 -1.13
C GLY A 370 4.86 -7.14 0.36
N ARG A 371 5.29 -8.04 1.27
CA ARG A 371 5.34 -7.75 2.70
C ARG A 371 6.65 -7.07 3.08
N GLY A 372 6.56 -6.13 4.01
CA GLY A 372 7.67 -5.37 4.56
C GLY A 372 7.36 -3.87 4.62
N TYR A 373 7.80 -3.23 5.70
CA TYR A 373 7.67 -1.79 5.87
C TYR A 373 8.67 -1.06 4.97
N LEU A 374 8.24 -0.61 3.79
CA LEU A 374 9.05 0.30 2.97
C LEU A 374 8.87 1.73 3.46
N GLU A 375 9.94 2.47 3.67
CA GLU A 375 9.83 3.83 4.21
C GLU A 375 9.25 4.81 3.17
N GLN A 376 9.67 4.68 1.91
CA GLN A 376 9.21 5.55 0.82
C GLN A 376 7.90 5.03 0.21
N PRO A 377 6.98 5.91 -0.20
CA PRO A 377 5.71 5.48 -0.80
C PRO A 377 5.89 4.75 -2.13
N LEU A 378 6.98 5.04 -2.85
CA LEU A 378 7.43 4.31 -4.02
C LEU A 378 8.94 4.09 -3.86
N SER A 379 9.35 2.82 -3.75
CA SER A 379 10.74 2.43 -3.52
C SER A 379 11.33 1.70 -4.72
N PHE A 380 12.59 2.02 -5.02
CA PHE A 380 13.38 1.39 -6.06
C PHE A 380 14.62 0.74 -5.46
N HIS A 381 14.89 -0.52 -5.79
CA HIS A 381 16.05 -1.25 -5.27
C HIS A 381 16.80 -1.94 -6.40
N GLY A 382 18.09 -1.59 -6.57
CA GLY A 382 18.91 -2.11 -7.66
C GLY A 382 18.51 -1.62 -9.05
N VAL A 383 17.61 -0.63 -9.14
CA VAL A 383 17.07 -0.11 -10.40
C VAL A 383 16.99 1.42 -10.39
N ASN A 384 17.22 2.02 -11.56
CA ASN A 384 17.11 3.46 -11.79
C ASN A 384 16.02 3.74 -12.84
N PRO A 385 14.76 3.92 -12.42
CA PRO A 385 13.67 4.19 -13.34
C PRO A 385 13.74 5.62 -13.91
N ARG A 386 13.16 5.81 -15.10
CA ARG A 386 12.84 7.13 -15.62
C ARG A 386 11.54 7.61 -14.97
N LEU A 387 11.58 8.74 -14.27
CA LEU A 387 10.42 9.34 -13.60
C LEU A 387 10.06 10.65 -14.31
N GLU A 388 8.82 10.75 -14.80
CA GLU A 388 8.28 11.93 -15.47
C GLU A 388 6.94 12.29 -14.83
N ASN A 389 6.84 13.44 -14.16
CA ASN A 389 5.60 13.86 -13.49
C ASN A 389 5.02 12.79 -12.53
N VAL A 390 5.83 12.36 -11.56
CA VAL A 390 5.45 11.38 -10.54
C VAL A 390 5.25 12.08 -9.21
N VAL A 391 4.03 11.99 -8.67
CA VAL A 391 3.64 12.58 -7.39
C VAL A 391 3.16 11.48 -6.45
N CYS A 392 3.74 11.43 -5.26
CA CYS A 392 3.34 10.52 -4.18
C CYS A 392 3.05 11.35 -2.93
N GLU A 393 1.78 11.46 -2.54
CA GLU A 393 1.34 12.36 -1.47
C GLU A 393 0.42 11.62 -0.48
N PRO A 394 0.45 11.98 0.82
CA PRO A 394 -0.54 11.45 1.76
C PRO A 394 -1.94 11.96 1.39
N GLN A 395 -2.97 11.17 1.70
CA GLN A 395 -4.35 11.61 1.59
C GLN A 395 -4.57 12.84 2.49
N PRO A 396 -5.13 13.94 1.98
CA PRO A 396 -5.41 15.12 2.78
C PRO A 396 -6.24 14.77 4.03
N GLY A 397 -5.80 15.24 5.20
CA GLY A 397 -6.46 14.98 6.48
C GLY A 397 -6.26 13.59 7.06
N PHE A 398 -5.51 12.69 6.40
CA PHE A 398 -5.25 11.36 6.92
C PHE A 398 -4.30 11.38 8.14
N ARG A 399 -4.60 10.54 9.13
CA ARG A 399 -3.85 10.43 10.40
C ARG A 399 -3.13 9.07 10.48
N MET A 400 -1.80 9.07 10.41
CA MET A 400 -0.92 7.87 10.36
C MET A 400 -0.83 7.07 11.68
N PHE A 401 -1.41 7.54 12.77
CA PHE A 401 -1.51 6.81 14.04
C PHE A 401 -2.85 7.11 14.71
N SER A 402 -3.91 7.10 13.91
CA SER A 402 -5.23 7.60 14.30
C SER A 402 -5.80 6.97 15.57
N ARG A 403 -5.40 5.73 15.88
CA ARG A 403 -5.85 4.96 17.05
C ARG A 403 -4.99 5.16 18.29
N GLU A 404 -3.80 5.74 18.16
CA GLU A 404 -2.85 5.94 19.27
C GLU A 404 -3.06 7.28 19.98
N PHE A 405 -3.78 8.22 19.35
CA PHE A 405 -3.96 9.57 19.88
C PHE A 405 -5.43 9.89 20.12
N GLU A 406 -5.73 10.42 21.32
CA GLU A 406 -6.98 11.08 21.66
C GLU A 406 -6.87 12.58 21.35
N GLU A 407 -7.91 13.15 20.75
CA GLU A 407 -8.04 14.60 20.60
C GLU A 407 -8.83 15.17 21.79
N LYS A 408 -8.23 16.10 22.53
CA LYS A 408 -8.81 16.74 23.71
C LYS A 408 -8.88 18.25 23.54
N LYS A 409 -9.69 18.89 24.39
CA LYS A 409 -9.85 20.35 24.45
C LYS A 409 -9.75 20.82 25.88
N LEU A 410 -9.00 21.90 26.10
CA LEU A 410 -8.90 22.61 27.36
C LEU A 410 -9.46 24.03 27.18
N VAL A 411 -10.29 24.48 28.11
CA VAL A 411 -10.76 25.88 28.12
C VAL A 411 -9.68 26.72 28.81
N SER A 412 -9.13 27.70 28.10
CA SER A 412 -8.07 28.55 28.61
C SER A 412 -8.53 29.33 29.85
N SER A 413 -7.71 29.31 30.89
CA SER A 413 -7.93 30.12 32.10
C SER A 413 -7.67 31.62 31.87
N VAL A 414 -7.04 32.00 30.75
CA VAL A 414 -6.67 33.38 30.44
C VAL A 414 -7.84 34.15 29.83
N ASP A 415 -8.52 33.55 28.86
CA ASP A 415 -9.54 34.23 28.05
C ASP A 415 -10.74 33.35 27.66
N GLY A 416 -10.85 32.13 28.21
CA GLY A 416 -11.96 31.21 27.95
C GLY A 416 -11.94 30.56 26.56
N THR A 417 -10.90 30.79 25.76
CA THR A 417 -10.79 30.18 24.43
C THR A 417 -10.50 28.68 24.52
N SER A 418 -11.04 27.88 23.59
CA SER A 418 -10.79 26.44 23.55
C SER A 418 -9.45 26.13 22.88
N GLN A 419 -8.57 25.45 23.60
CA GLN A 419 -7.28 24.98 23.12
C GLN A 419 -7.33 23.48 22.82
N ARG A 420 -7.11 23.11 21.56
CA ARG A 420 -7.06 21.71 21.12
C ARG A 420 -5.67 21.13 21.33
N TYR A 421 -5.60 19.87 21.73
CA TYR A 421 -4.35 19.14 21.87
C TYR A 421 -4.57 17.63 21.69
N PHE A 422 -3.50 16.93 21.35
CA PHE A 422 -3.50 15.49 21.13
C PHE A 422 -2.73 14.79 22.24
N VAL A 423 -3.25 13.68 22.72
CA VAL A 423 -2.64 12.89 23.81
C VAL A 423 -2.50 11.44 23.40
N ARG A 424 -1.31 10.87 23.60
CA ARG A 424 -1.08 9.43 23.62
C ARG A 424 -0.84 9.00 25.06
N HIS A 425 -1.52 7.93 25.47
CA HIS A 425 -1.26 7.25 26.74
C HIS A 425 -0.13 6.24 26.57
N GLY A 426 1.02 6.51 27.21
CA GLY A 426 2.06 5.52 27.42
C GLY A 426 1.88 4.77 28.73
N LYS A 427 2.82 3.88 29.05
CA LYS A 427 2.84 3.18 30.33
C LYS A 427 3.08 4.15 31.48
N ALA A 428 2.26 4.03 32.54
CA ALA A 428 2.45 4.81 33.76
C ALA A 428 3.86 4.63 34.34
N GLY A 429 4.45 5.73 34.81
CA GLY A 429 5.83 5.78 35.29
C GLY A 429 6.89 5.88 34.19
N ASN A 430 6.52 5.80 32.91
CA ASN A 430 7.43 6.18 31.82
C ASN A 430 7.44 7.71 31.62
N PRO A 431 8.47 8.26 30.95
CA PRO A 431 8.50 9.66 30.57
C PRO A 431 7.33 10.12 29.69
N CYS A 432 6.98 11.40 29.82
CA CYS A 432 6.08 12.10 28.90
C CYS A 432 6.85 13.11 28.05
N PHE A 433 6.51 13.16 26.77
CA PHE A 433 7.06 14.12 25.81
C PHE A 433 5.98 15.09 25.36
N ILE A 434 6.20 16.39 25.62
CA ILE A 434 5.43 17.45 25.00
C ILE A 434 6.10 17.80 23.68
N ILE A 435 5.34 17.80 22.59
CA ILE A 435 5.85 18.14 21.26
C ILE A 435 5.12 19.34 20.69
N LEU A 436 5.85 20.45 20.58
CA LEU A 436 5.34 21.70 20.03
C LEU A 436 5.48 21.72 18.51
N HIS A 437 4.48 22.25 17.83
CA HIS A 437 4.46 22.29 16.38
C HIS A 437 5.29 23.42 15.79
N GLY A 438 5.79 23.20 14.57
CA GLY A 438 6.48 24.23 13.79
C GLY A 438 5.50 25.24 13.16
N HIS A 439 6.04 26.26 12.48
CA HIS A 439 5.23 27.24 11.74
C HIS A 439 4.42 26.56 10.63
N GLY A 440 3.15 26.94 10.50
CA GLY A 440 2.26 26.39 9.47
C GLY A 440 1.75 24.97 9.75
N SER A 441 2.05 24.43 10.93
CA SER A 441 1.53 23.15 11.43
C SER A 441 0.62 23.37 12.64
N LEU A 442 -0.01 22.29 13.13
CA LEU A 442 -0.82 22.25 14.35
C LEU A 442 -0.37 21.06 15.21
N GLY A 443 -1.01 20.83 16.37
CA GLY A 443 -0.72 19.72 17.28
C GLY A 443 -0.94 18.33 16.66
N ASP A 444 -1.64 18.22 15.53
CA ASP A 444 -1.77 16.97 14.76
C ASP A 444 -0.58 16.71 13.82
N GLN A 445 0.48 17.54 13.83
CA GLN A 445 1.65 17.34 12.97
C GLN A 445 2.26 15.93 13.13
N LEU A 446 2.26 15.40 14.35
CA LEU A 446 2.82 14.09 14.67
C LEU A 446 2.12 12.93 13.97
N ILE A 447 0.89 13.15 13.51
CA ILE A 447 0.06 12.14 12.86
C ILE A 447 -0.31 12.50 11.42
N THR A 448 -0.04 13.73 10.97
CA THR A 448 -0.38 14.19 9.61
C THR A 448 0.85 14.46 8.74
N ARG A 449 2.01 14.82 9.33
CA ARG A 449 3.25 15.06 8.60
C ARG A 449 4.10 13.78 8.48
N PRO A 450 4.37 13.26 7.27
CA PRO A 450 5.04 11.97 7.11
C PRO A 450 6.45 11.89 7.71
N ASP A 451 7.21 12.97 7.66
CA ASP A 451 8.57 13.05 8.20
C ASP A 451 8.60 12.93 9.73
N THR A 452 7.72 13.63 10.44
CA THR A 452 7.61 13.54 11.91
C THR A 452 6.94 12.24 12.35
N ALA A 453 5.87 11.81 11.67
CA ALA A 453 5.16 10.57 11.98
C ALA A 453 6.09 9.34 11.92
N LYS A 454 6.85 9.20 10.83
CA LYS A 454 7.75 8.05 10.62
C LYS A 454 8.91 8.00 11.60
N ARG A 455 9.42 9.15 12.04
CA ARG A 455 10.69 9.25 12.79
C ARG A 455 10.50 9.52 14.27
N TRP A 456 9.58 10.40 14.61
CA TRP A 456 9.38 10.88 15.98
C TRP A 456 8.28 10.06 16.65
N THR A 457 7.08 10.11 16.06
CA THR A 457 5.88 9.48 16.63
C THR A 457 6.05 7.99 16.77
N LYS A 458 6.48 7.29 15.69
CA LYS A 458 6.76 5.86 15.72
C LYS A 458 7.74 5.48 16.84
N PHE A 459 8.86 6.20 16.94
CA PHE A 459 9.90 5.95 17.95
C PHE A 459 9.35 6.09 19.37
N LEU A 460 8.60 7.17 19.66
CA LEU A 460 8.05 7.41 21.00
C LEU A 460 7.00 6.35 21.38
N ILE A 461 6.16 5.93 20.42
CA ILE A 461 5.19 4.83 20.62
C ILE A 461 5.94 3.52 20.94
N GLU A 462 7.03 3.22 20.22
CA GLU A 462 7.82 2.00 20.44
C GLU A 462 8.53 1.96 21.80
N GLN A 463 8.82 3.12 22.39
CA GLN A 463 9.33 3.21 23.77
C GLN A 463 8.22 3.25 24.81
N ASP A 464 6.96 3.24 24.37
CA ASP A 464 5.76 3.34 25.19
C ASP A 464 5.71 4.60 26.07
N PHE A 465 6.13 5.73 25.50
CA PHE A 465 6.10 7.03 26.17
C PHE A 465 4.76 7.74 25.99
N SER A 466 4.35 8.48 27.01
CA SER A 466 3.21 9.39 26.91
C SER A 466 3.58 10.59 26.03
N ILE A 467 2.62 11.08 25.23
CA ILE A 467 2.85 12.20 24.30
C ILE A 467 1.74 13.22 24.47
N ILE A 468 2.09 14.51 24.53
CA ILE A 468 1.15 15.63 24.48
C ILE A 468 1.58 16.53 23.32
N SER A 469 0.72 16.73 22.33
CA SER A 469 0.99 17.64 21.20
C SER A 469 -0.11 18.69 21.08
N PRO A 470 0.11 19.88 21.64
CA PRO A 470 -0.91 20.91 21.70
C PRO A 470 -0.85 21.89 20.52
N ASP A 471 -2.00 22.44 20.12
CA ASP A 471 -2.08 23.52 19.12
C ASP A 471 -1.58 24.86 19.70
N LEU A 472 -1.66 25.06 21.01
CA LEU A 472 -1.22 26.28 21.75
C LEU A 472 -1.46 27.60 21.00
N ARG A 473 -2.72 27.87 20.65
CA ARG A 473 -3.14 29.10 19.92
C ARG A 473 -2.49 29.25 18.54
N GLY A 474 -2.11 28.15 17.91
CA GLY A 474 -1.47 28.10 16.60
C GLY A 474 -0.10 28.76 16.62
N ASN A 475 0.09 29.77 15.78
CA ASN A 475 1.38 30.43 15.59
C ASN A 475 1.69 31.48 16.68
N ALA A 476 1.32 31.22 17.93
CA ALA A 476 1.50 32.17 19.04
C ALA A 476 2.93 32.16 19.63
N TRP A 477 3.72 31.12 19.34
CA TRP A 477 5.15 31.00 19.69
C TRP A 477 5.45 31.35 21.15
N MET A 478 4.73 30.68 22.06
CA MET A 478 4.79 30.88 23.51
C MET A 478 4.59 32.34 23.95
N SER A 479 3.55 32.99 23.44
CA SER A 479 2.94 34.16 24.12
C SER A 479 2.58 33.82 25.57
N GLU A 480 2.43 34.82 26.44
CA GLU A 480 2.07 34.61 27.86
C GLU A 480 0.81 33.75 28.03
N ALA A 481 -0.19 33.93 27.18
CA ALA A 481 -1.40 33.11 27.21
C ALA A 481 -1.14 31.66 26.79
N ALA A 482 -0.29 31.42 25.79
CA ALA A 482 0.11 30.08 25.37
C ALA A 482 0.96 29.35 26.44
N ILE A 483 1.83 30.08 27.16
CA ILE A 483 2.57 29.54 28.31
C ILE A 483 1.59 29.07 29.38
N ARG A 484 0.60 29.90 29.72
CA ARG A 484 -0.41 29.54 30.73
C ARG A 484 -1.22 28.32 30.30
N ASP A 485 -1.66 28.27 29.05
CA ASP A 485 -2.43 27.13 28.52
C ASP A 485 -1.62 25.83 28.55
N LEU A 486 -0.33 25.89 28.23
CA LEU A 486 0.53 24.72 28.32
C LEU A 486 0.68 24.21 29.76
N THR A 487 0.85 25.10 30.73
CA THR A 487 0.91 24.74 32.15
C THR A 487 -0.40 24.12 32.64
N ASP A 488 -1.55 24.65 32.19
CA ASP A 488 -2.87 24.09 32.53
C ASP A 488 -3.05 22.68 31.90
N ILE A 489 -2.60 22.46 30.66
CA ILE A 489 -2.60 21.13 30.02
C ILE A 489 -1.70 20.16 30.78
N ILE A 490 -0.49 20.57 31.16
CA ILE A 490 0.44 19.75 31.95
C ILE A 490 -0.21 19.32 33.28
N ALA A 491 -0.83 20.26 33.99
CA ALA A 491 -1.49 19.98 35.26
C ALA A 491 -2.68 19.02 35.10
N ALA A 492 -3.47 19.18 34.03
CA ALA A 492 -4.62 18.32 33.74
C ALA A 492 -4.21 16.88 33.39
N GLU A 493 -3.15 16.69 32.59
CA GLU A 493 -2.75 15.37 32.11
C GLU A 493 -1.84 14.61 33.09
N LYS A 494 -1.09 15.29 33.97
CA LYS A 494 -0.18 14.64 34.94
C LYS A 494 -0.82 13.51 35.76
N PRO A 495 -1.99 13.70 36.39
CA PRO A 495 -2.62 12.62 37.17
C PRO A 495 -3.16 11.49 36.29
N ILE A 496 -3.44 11.74 35.01
CA ILE A 496 -4.02 10.76 34.08
C ILE A 496 -2.92 9.88 33.47
N LEU A 497 -1.89 10.52 32.93
CA LEU A 497 -0.78 9.84 32.24
C LEU A 497 0.28 9.32 33.21
N ALA A 498 0.31 9.83 34.45
CA ALA A 498 1.15 9.37 35.55
C ALA A 498 2.64 9.21 35.18
N TRP A 499 3.19 10.14 34.39
CA TRP A 499 4.60 10.10 33.97
C TRP A 499 5.55 10.36 35.14
N ASP A 500 6.79 9.89 35.06
CA ASP A 500 7.84 10.19 36.05
C ASP A 500 8.60 11.48 35.70
N LYS A 501 8.99 11.63 34.43
CA LYS A 501 9.74 12.74 33.87
C LYS A 501 8.99 13.43 32.75
N LEU A 502 9.21 14.73 32.59
CA LEU A 502 8.61 15.54 31.53
C LEU A 502 9.68 16.15 30.64
N PHE A 503 9.62 15.86 29.34
CA PHE A 503 10.51 16.42 28.34
C PHE A 503 9.73 17.28 27.35
N LEU A 504 10.38 18.33 26.86
CA LEU A 504 9.82 19.22 25.83
C LEU A 504 10.71 19.16 24.59
N THR A 505 10.15 18.68 23.47
CA THR A 505 10.92 18.51 22.24
C THR A 505 10.19 19.13 21.05
N ALA A 506 10.90 19.86 20.19
CA ALA A 506 10.25 20.52 19.05
C ALA A 506 11.22 20.99 17.98
N GLY A 507 10.73 21.10 16.74
CA GLY A 507 11.46 21.69 15.63
C GLY A 507 10.99 23.10 15.28
N SER A 508 11.81 23.85 14.55
CA SER A 508 11.46 25.16 14.00
C SER A 508 10.98 26.14 15.09
N MET A 509 9.95 26.95 14.80
CA MET A 509 9.31 27.85 15.77
C MET A 509 8.72 27.14 17.01
N GLY A 510 8.40 25.84 16.91
CA GLY A 510 8.07 25.02 18.07
C GLY A 510 9.28 24.84 19.00
N GLY A 511 10.48 24.67 18.43
CA GLY A 511 11.74 24.64 19.16
C GLY A 511 12.05 25.97 19.84
N THR A 512 11.75 27.10 19.19
CA THR A 512 11.80 28.42 19.83
C THR A 512 10.83 28.50 21.02
N GLY A 513 9.60 28.03 20.83
CA GLY A 513 8.63 27.92 21.91
C GLY A 513 9.11 27.04 23.07
N ALA A 514 9.76 25.92 22.76
CA ALA A 514 10.31 25.02 23.77
C ALA A 514 11.37 25.72 24.64
N PHE A 515 12.26 26.48 24.01
CA PHE A 515 13.25 27.29 24.73
C PHE A 515 12.61 28.37 25.60
N ILE A 516 11.63 29.11 25.07
CA ILE A 516 10.91 30.14 25.82
C ILE A 516 10.26 29.53 27.06
N PHE A 517 9.51 28.44 26.88
CA PHE A 517 8.82 27.78 28.00
C PHE A 517 9.81 27.24 29.03
N ALA A 518 10.92 26.63 28.59
CA ALA A 518 11.93 26.09 29.49
C ALA A 518 12.62 27.16 30.34
N ALA A 519 12.86 28.36 29.81
CA ALA A 519 13.44 29.46 30.59
C ALA A 519 12.44 30.09 31.56
N ARG A 520 11.13 29.91 31.34
CA ARG A 520 10.05 30.46 32.18
C ARG A 520 9.58 29.49 33.26
N HIS A 521 9.63 28.19 32.96
CA HIS A 521 9.21 27.10 33.84
C HIS A 521 10.25 25.97 33.92
N PRO A 522 11.51 26.27 34.30
CA PRO A 522 12.56 25.26 34.37
C PRO A 522 12.26 24.15 35.38
N GLU A 523 11.46 24.44 36.41
CA GLU A 523 11.03 23.50 37.45
C GLU A 523 10.17 22.35 36.90
N LEU A 524 9.45 22.57 35.79
CA LEU A 524 8.53 21.58 35.23
C LEU A 524 9.21 20.53 34.33
N LEU A 525 10.41 20.82 33.81
CA LEU A 525 11.03 20.03 32.74
C LEU A 525 12.30 19.30 33.16
N ASP A 526 12.36 18.01 32.91
CA ASP A 526 13.54 17.17 33.13
C ASP A 526 14.55 17.22 31.97
N GLY A 527 14.19 17.86 30.86
CA GLY A 527 15.10 18.14 29.76
C GLY A 527 14.38 18.66 28.51
N ILE A 528 15.13 19.27 27.59
CA ILE A 528 14.60 19.75 26.31
C ILE A 528 15.46 19.34 25.12
N ALA A 529 14.81 19.17 23.97
CA ALA A 529 15.49 19.03 22.68
C ALA A 529 14.87 19.97 21.63
N ALA A 530 15.67 20.89 21.08
CA ALA A 530 15.25 21.82 20.05
C ALA A 530 15.98 21.54 18.73
N PHE A 531 15.25 21.60 17.61
CA PHE A 531 15.76 21.31 16.27
C PHE A 531 15.52 22.52 15.36
N GLY A 532 16.56 23.28 15.00
CA GLY A 532 16.44 24.45 14.12
C GLY A 532 15.60 25.58 14.74
N ALA A 533 15.98 26.09 15.91
CA ALA A 533 15.19 27.06 16.67
C ALA A 533 15.80 28.48 16.66
N ALA A 534 14.96 29.52 16.59
CA ALA A 534 15.41 30.88 16.91
C ALA A 534 15.57 31.01 18.43
N THR A 535 16.62 31.71 18.87
CA THR A 535 16.95 31.88 20.30
C THR A 535 16.85 33.34 20.76
N ASN A 536 16.78 34.27 19.81
CA ASN A 536 16.54 35.68 20.04
C ASN A 536 15.47 36.19 19.08
N LEU A 537 14.26 36.44 19.59
CA LEU A 537 13.13 36.89 18.76
C LEU A 537 13.33 38.30 18.21
N GLU A 538 14.08 39.18 18.87
CA GLU A 538 14.33 40.53 18.38
C GLU A 538 15.19 40.49 17.11
N THR A 539 16.38 39.89 17.21
CA THR A 539 17.31 39.83 16.07
C THR A 539 16.79 38.91 14.96
N TYR A 540 16.00 37.89 15.31
CA TYR A 540 15.35 37.06 14.31
C TYR A 540 14.26 37.84 13.56
N LEU A 541 13.45 38.65 14.25
CA LEU A 541 12.45 39.50 13.59
C LEU A 541 13.10 40.56 12.68
N GLU A 542 14.20 41.17 13.13
CA GLU A 542 14.99 42.09 12.29
C GLU A 542 15.49 41.39 11.03
N TRP A 543 16.03 40.18 11.16
CA TRP A 543 16.44 39.39 10.00
C TRP A 543 15.26 39.06 9.08
N LEU A 544 14.13 38.57 9.63
CA LEU A 544 12.95 38.20 8.84
C LEU A 544 12.40 39.37 8.01
N LYS A 545 12.44 40.60 8.53
CA LYS A 545 12.01 41.82 7.82
C LYS A 545 12.84 42.12 6.57
N THR A 546 14.05 41.57 6.48
CA THR A 546 14.93 41.73 5.30
C THR A 546 14.69 40.68 4.21
N GLN A 547 13.84 39.67 4.47
CA GLN A 547 13.65 38.52 3.60
C GLN A 547 12.37 38.65 2.76
N GLU A 548 12.31 38.06 1.57
CA GLU A 548 11.12 38.16 0.70
C GLU A 548 10.27 36.88 0.66
N LYS A 549 10.78 35.75 1.17
CA LYS A 549 10.08 34.46 1.11
C LYS A 549 8.74 34.52 1.88
N PRO A 550 7.61 34.06 1.30
CA PRO A 550 6.29 34.16 1.93
C PRO A 550 6.21 33.58 3.34
N ILE A 551 6.81 32.41 3.57
CA ILE A 551 6.84 31.75 4.88
C ILE A 551 7.56 32.59 5.94
N LEU A 552 8.62 33.33 5.57
CA LEU A 552 9.37 34.19 6.49
C LEU A 552 8.55 35.43 6.86
N GLN A 553 7.81 35.97 5.89
CA GLN A 553 6.87 37.06 6.13
C GLN A 553 5.69 36.64 7.02
N GLU A 554 5.26 35.38 6.94
CA GLU A 554 4.25 34.81 7.85
C GLU A 554 4.80 34.66 9.28
N ILE A 555 6.04 34.17 9.43
CA ILE A 555 6.72 34.08 10.73
C ILE A 555 6.87 35.48 11.34
N ALA A 556 7.32 36.48 10.56
CA ALA A 556 7.49 37.85 11.03
C ALA A 556 6.18 38.42 11.59
N ARG A 557 5.09 38.32 10.82
CA ARG A 557 3.76 38.77 11.23
C ARG A 557 3.26 38.06 12.48
N ALA A 558 3.55 36.75 12.61
CA ALA A 558 3.19 36.00 13.81
C ALA A 558 3.95 36.48 15.05
N ILE A 559 5.25 36.78 14.92
CA ILE A 559 6.05 37.34 16.01
C ILE A 559 5.53 38.74 16.38
N GLU A 560 5.31 39.64 15.41
CA GLU A 560 4.81 40.99 15.68
C GLU A 560 3.43 40.99 16.35
N LYS A 561 2.54 40.07 15.95
CA LYS A 561 1.21 39.94 16.55
C LYS A 561 1.28 39.50 18.01
N ASN A 562 2.09 38.50 18.31
CA ASN A 562 2.09 37.83 19.62
C ASN A 562 3.15 38.39 20.59
N HIS A 563 4.17 39.05 20.05
CA HIS A 563 5.27 39.69 20.79
C HIS A 563 5.47 41.14 20.25
N PRO A 564 4.50 42.04 20.47
CA PRO A 564 4.43 43.31 19.75
C PRO A 564 5.49 44.34 20.15
N THR A 565 5.96 44.31 21.39
CA THR A 565 6.96 45.25 21.89
C THR A 565 8.33 44.60 22.01
N GLU A 566 9.39 45.40 21.88
CA GLU A 566 10.78 44.97 22.08
C GLU A 566 10.96 44.35 23.48
N ALA A 567 10.31 44.90 24.50
CA ALA A 567 10.34 44.36 25.86
C ALA A 567 9.76 42.93 25.93
N ILE A 568 8.64 42.68 25.25
CA ILE A 568 8.03 41.33 25.21
C ILE A 568 8.93 40.37 24.41
N ARG A 569 9.48 40.80 23.27
CA ARG A 569 10.40 39.97 22.47
C ARG A 569 11.67 39.62 23.25
N LYS A 570 12.28 40.58 23.95
CA LYS A 570 13.43 40.32 24.84
C LYS A 570 13.08 39.37 25.98
N ASN A 571 11.89 39.48 26.57
CA ASN A 571 11.42 38.52 27.56
C ASN A 571 11.25 37.10 26.97
N ALA A 572 10.90 37.00 25.69
CA ALA A 572 10.78 35.75 24.94
C ALA A 572 12.05 35.38 24.13
N SER A 573 13.21 35.97 24.44
CA SER A 573 14.50 35.62 23.84
C SER A 573 15.33 34.79 24.81
N VAL A 574 15.35 33.47 24.64
CA VAL A 574 16.03 32.54 25.56
C VAL A 574 17.51 32.87 25.77
N CYS A 575 18.19 33.44 24.77
CA CYS A 575 19.59 33.84 24.91
C CYS A 575 19.83 34.90 26.00
N LEU A 576 18.80 35.66 26.37
CA LEU A 576 18.86 36.68 27.42
C LEU A 576 18.51 36.14 28.81
N HIS A 577 18.02 34.89 28.90
CA HIS A 577 17.58 34.22 30.13
C HIS A 577 18.22 32.84 30.26
N ALA A 578 19.41 32.68 29.69
CA ALA A 578 20.10 31.40 29.58
C ALA A 578 20.40 30.78 30.95
N GLU A 579 20.65 31.60 31.97
CA GLU A 579 20.82 31.23 33.38
C GLU A 579 19.64 30.46 33.97
N ASN A 580 18.42 30.62 33.45
CA ASN A 580 17.25 29.91 33.94
C ASN A 580 17.20 28.45 33.45
N LEU A 581 18.00 28.09 32.43
CA LEU A 581 18.00 26.74 31.87
C LEU A 581 18.86 25.78 32.72
N SER A 582 18.22 25.18 33.72
CA SER A 582 18.84 24.26 34.68
C SER A 582 18.81 22.78 34.27
N MET A 583 18.02 22.42 33.27
CA MET A 583 17.84 21.04 32.81
C MET A 583 18.83 20.67 31.69
N PRO A 584 19.00 19.37 31.36
CA PRO A 584 19.68 18.94 30.14
C PRO A 584 19.05 19.51 28.87
N ILE A 585 19.89 20.04 27.96
CA ILE A 585 19.47 20.72 26.73
C ILE A 585 20.24 20.11 25.56
N TRP A 586 19.49 19.67 24.56
CA TRP A 586 20.03 19.28 23.26
C TRP A 586 19.56 20.25 22.20
N TYR A 587 20.50 20.85 21.47
CA TYR A 587 20.19 21.80 20.43
C TYR A 587 20.90 21.43 19.13
N LEU A 588 20.11 21.10 18.12
CA LEU A 588 20.61 20.75 16.79
C LEU A 588 20.18 21.81 15.77
N HIS A 589 21.06 22.15 14.83
CA HIS A 589 20.78 23.18 13.82
C HIS A 589 21.44 22.86 12.47
N GLY A 590 20.79 23.19 11.36
CA GLY A 590 21.37 23.04 10.02
C GLY A 590 22.33 24.19 9.70
N GLY A 591 23.56 23.89 9.27
CA GLY A 591 24.57 24.92 8.98
C GLY A 591 24.27 25.81 7.76
N ALA A 592 23.24 25.48 6.98
CA ALA A 592 22.75 26.24 5.83
C ALA A 592 21.22 26.41 5.91
N ASP A 593 20.68 26.61 7.13
CA ASP A 593 19.27 26.84 7.35
C ASP A 593 18.83 28.21 6.79
N GLU A 594 17.91 28.19 5.81
CA GLU A 594 17.38 29.38 5.15
C GLU A 594 16.06 29.88 5.76
N ILE A 595 15.55 29.23 6.81
CA ILE A 595 14.32 29.57 7.51
C ILE A 595 14.61 30.22 8.87
N ILE A 596 15.54 29.64 9.63
CA ILE A 596 16.08 30.23 10.85
C ILE A 596 17.60 30.32 10.68
N PRO A 597 18.20 31.53 10.71
CA PRO A 597 19.60 31.69 10.38
C PRO A 597 20.51 31.00 11.41
N PRO A 598 21.57 30.26 11.00
CA PRO A 598 22.48 29.55 11.90
C PRO A 598 23.12 30.42 12.99
N GLU A 599 23.23 31.73 12.75
CA GLU A 599 23.72 32.72 13.71
C GLU A 599 22.90 32.74 15.01
N GLN A 600 21.60 32.40 14.95
CA GLN A 600 20.76 32.20 16.14
C GLN A 600 21.30 31.07 17.01
N ALA A 601 21.75 29.99 16.38
CA ALA A 601 22.33 28.86 17.07
C ALA A 601 23.72 29.16 17.61
N HIS A 602 24.59 29.76 16.78
CA HIS A 602 25.96 30.09 17.16
C HIS A 602 26.03 31.06 18.33
N THR A 603 25.19 32.09 18.32
CA THR A 603 25.15 33.09 19.39
C THR A 603 24.77 32.45 20.71
N PHE A 604 23.73 31.61 20.70
CA PHE A 604 23.28 30.91 21.90
C PHE A 604 24.30 29.87 22.39
N ALA A 605 24.92 29.11 21.49
CA ALA A 605 25.96 28.14 21.84
C ALA A 605 27.18 28.81 22.49
N LYS A 606 27.55 30.02 22.06
CA LYS A 606 28.60 30.83 22.71
C LYS A 606 28.20 31.23 24.14
N ILE A 607 26.96 31.64 24.36
CA ILE A 607 26.44 32.01 25.70
C ILE A 607 26.44 30.80 26.65
N MET A 608 26.07 29.63 26.13
CA MET A 608 26.01 28.38 26.91
C MET A 608 27.36 27.65 27.00
N HIS A 609 28.43 28.22 26.44
CA HIS A 609 29.74 27.57 26.38
C HIS A 609 30.25 27.20 27.79
N GLY A 610 30.73 25.96 27.93
CA GLY A 610 31.26 25.44 29.20
C GLY A 610 30.20 24.91 30.17
N ARG A 611 28.89 25.05 29.88
CA ARG A 611 27.84 24.45 30.70
C ARG A 611 27.73 22.95 30.42
N THR A 612 27.77 22.13 31.47
CA THR A 612 27.73 20.66 31.37
C THR A 612 26.37 20.11 30.96
N ASN A 613 25.30 20.88 31.15
CA ASN A 613 23.93 20.51 30.79
C ASN A 613 23.53 20.93 29.36
N PHE A 614 24.45 21.47 28.55
CA PHE A 614 24.16 21.95 27.21
C PHE A 614 24.97 21.20 26.14
N HIS A 615 24.26 20.65 25.16
CA HIS A 615 24.83 19.96 24.02
C HIS A 615 24.36 20.61 22.72
N PHE A 616 25.31 21.14 21.94
CA PHE A 616 25.04 21.72 20.62
C PHE A 616 25.66 20.87 19.53
N ARG A 617 24.90 20.60 18.47
CA ARG A 617 25.38 19.94 17.25
C ARG A 617 24.88 20.67 16.01
N GLU A 618 25.81 21.22 15.25
CA GLU A 618 25.55 21.70 13.91
C GLU A 618 25.62 20.55 12.90
N ILE A 619 24.77 20.60 11.87
CA ILE A 619 24.83 19.71 10.71
C ILE A 619 25.43 20.51 9.54
N PRO A 620 26.72 20.30 9.20
CA PRO A 620 27.39 21.09 8.17
C PRO A 620 26.66 21.02 6.83
N GLY A 621 26.38 22.17 6.23
CA GLY A 621 25.62 22.27 4.97
C GLY A 621 24.16 21.80 5.04
N GLY A 622 23.66 21.44 6.22
CA GLY A 622 22.29 21.00 6.42
C GLY A 622 21.30 22.16 6.33
N ASN A 623 20.15 21.90 5.69
CA ASN A 623 19.01 22.82 5.63
C ASN A 623 18.14 22.79 6.91
N HIS A 624 17.01 23.48 6.89
CA HIS A 624 16.08 23.61 8.02
C HIS A 624 15.64 22.27 8.64
N ASP A 625 15.30 21.28 7.81
CA ASP A 625 14.79 19.98 8.27
C ASP A 625 15.89 18.94 8.51
N SER A 626 17.16 19.27 8.19
CA SER A 626 18.31 18.37 8.38
C SER A 626 18.50 17.86 9.82
N PRO A 627 18.10 18.60 10.88
CA PRO A 627 18.13 18.08 12.25
C PRO A 627 17.05 17.04 12.59
N LEU A 628 15.91 17.02 11.89
CA LEU A 628 14.78 16.15 12.23
C LEU A 628 15.09 14.63 12.24
N PRO A 629 15.94 14.09 11.33
CA PRO A 629 16.39 12.70 11.39
C PRO A 629 17.12 12.31 12.69
N CYS A 630 17.74 13.26 13.39
CA CYS A 630 18.51 12.98 14.61
C CYS A 630 17.64 12.84 15.87
N TYR A 631 16.31 12.91 15.75
CA TYR A 631 15.40 12.95 16.90
C TYR A 631 15.54 11.75 17.84
N ALA A 632 15.49 10.53 17.32
CA ALA A 632 15.55 9.32 18.15
C ALA A 632 16.89 9.18 18.87
N GLU A 633 18.00 9.51 18.21
CA GLU A 633 19.34 9.58 18.83
C GLU A 633 19.35 10.62 19.96
N THR A 634 18.85 11.82 19.66
CA THR A 634 18.82 12.94 20.61
C THR A 634 17.97 12.62 21.84
N VAL A 635 16.79 12.02 21.67
CA VAL A 635 15.94 11.62 22.80
C VAL A 635 16.61 10.55 23.65
N LYS A 636 17.30 9.57 23.04
CA LYS A 636 18.05 8.56 23.79
C LYS A 636 19.14 9.18 24.67
N GLU A 637 19.84 10.19 24.17
CA GLU A 637 20.84 10.91 24.97
C GLU A 637 20.19 11.82 26.03
N LEU A 638 19.09 12.50 25.68
CA LEU A 638 18.33 13.33 26.62
C LEU A 638 17.87 12.52 27.85
N LEU A 639 17.41 11.29 27.64
CA LEU A 639 16.99 10.37 28.71
C LEU A 639 18.12 9.95 29.66
N LYS A 640 19.38 9.99 29.22
CA LYS A 640 20.56 9.71 30.07
C LYS A 640 20.93 10.90 30.95
N GLY A 641 20.49 12.11 30.58
CA GLY A 641 20.76 13.33 31.33
C GLY A 641 20.23 13.22 32.76
N LYS A 642 21.05 13.64 33.73
CA LYS A 642 20.63 13.88 35.11
C LYS A 642 20.46 15.38 35.30
N ARG A 643 19.39 15.77 35.98
CA ARG A 643 19.19 17.14 36.47
C ARG A 643 20.24 17.51 37.50
#